data_AF-A0A7S6UFK4-F1
#
_entry.id   AF-A0A7S6UFK4-F1
#
_cell.length_a   1.000
_cell.length_b   1.000
_cell.length_c   1.000
_cell.angle_alpha   90.00
_cell.angle_beta   90.00
_cell.angle_gamma   90.00
#
_symmetry.space_group_name_H-M   'P 1'
#
loop_
_entity.id
_entity.type
_entity.pdbx_description
1 polymer ?
#
loop_
_entity_poly.entity_id
_entity_poly.type
_entity_poly.pdbx_seq_one_letter_code
_entity_poly.pdbx_strand_id
1 'polypeptide(L)'
;MAPMPNQPSLPSSPEERTASDDAAMTHDDVPSLESAGERASPGAFEPGTTLGGDSESADAGEATAPVVARATGRRPWWARMLGGLLSPWISLTVEPANPLSHAPELGEKPVCYVIEHYGMSNALILDQACRSQGLPSPLQPLPGDPLGRKRAYVALSRRNASALGPLQHPLSPQQPTSKSHSTSLARLLDAHRDHPALDVQLVPVSIFVGRAPDKTSGWFSVLFSENWALVGRFRRFLAILLNGRSTTVRFAPPISLRGIIAEDLPAERTVRKLSRVLRTHFRRIRAAVIGPDLSTRRLLVDKVLATDSVKDAITDQARRDNSTAGEAWKKAHGYAYEIAADYSHPVVRSASFLLTPVWNRIYRGVLVHHLDKLKQVAPGHEVIYVPCHRSHMDYLLLSYLLYTRGIVPPHIVAGINLNLPVIGTLLRKGGAFFIRRSIRGSALYSTVLSEYVAKLVSGGYSIEYFVEGGRSRTGRLLPPKGGMVSMTVRAFLRQPTRPVLFQPVYIGYEKLMEGNSYLDELSGKPKKGESIWQLLGGIPKVLRSNYGQVVVNFGEPIKLDEVLVAHAPDWDGKALGDDEKPAWLSGAVDALAQRIQVNVNRAADVNPINLLALALLSTPKHAMGEGDLLAQIALSKTLLAELPYSDRTTVTPHTPAQIIAHGEDIGVLTRTAHPLGDVLLVAGDQAVLLSYFRNNVVHLFTATSWIACCFQNNRRMAQDSVLRLGRSVYPFLQAELFLPWSEEEFVQRLIRTIDVFVREGLLERVNEEEGGVLARNAGQTDEVFRLRAIGHSLQQAFERYYITISVLVKNGSGTLSTGQLESLCQLAAQRLSLLYAPAAPEFFDKTLFRGFIQKLRELGLVRLDENAKLVFDLPLEAWARDARFILGRELRHSIEKVSPEAVRPDEDGVALE
;
A
#
# COMPACT_ATOMS: atom_id res chain seq x y z
N MET A 1 25.66 29.11 -48.86
CA MET A 1 26.28 28.53 -50.07
C MET A 1 26.33 27.01 -49.93
N ALA A 2 26.47 26.28 -51.04
CA ALA A 2 26.64 24.83 -51.11
C ALA A 2 27.96 24.54 -51.89
N PRO A 3 28.41 23.28 -52.09
CA PRO A 3 27.99 21.99 -51.51
C PRO A 3 29.17 21.13 -50.96
N MET A 4 28.85 19.87 -50.62
CA MET A 4 29.70 18.65 -50.58
C MET A 4 30.75 18.54 -51.72
N PRO A 5 31.88 17.78 -51.58
CA PRO A 5 31.84 16.33 -51.90
C PRO A 5 32.89 15.35 -51.29
N ASN A 6 32.65 14.06 -51.57
CA ASN A 6 33.58 12.92 -51.79
C ASN A 6 34.04 11.95 -50.66
N GLN A 7 33.80 10.66 -50.93
CA GLN A 7 34.54 9.47 -50.44
C GLN A 7 35.75 9.18 -51.34
N PRO A 8 36.56 8.13 -51.08
CA PRO A 8 36.46 6.94 -51.96
C PRO A 8 36.77 5.54 -51.34
N SER A 9 36.08 4.51 -51.89
CA SER A 9 36.49 3.10 -52.17
C SER A 9 37.22 2.17 -51.18
N LEU A 10 36.72 0.91 -51.12
CA LEU A 10 37.38 -0.33 -50.65
C LEU A 10 38.48 -0.83 -51.63
N PRO A 11 39.24 -1.90 -51.28
CA PRO A 11 38.95 -3.20 -51.92
C PRO A 11 39.20 -4.50 -51.07
N SER A 12 38.73 -5.63 -51.63
CA SER A 12 39.21 -7.03 -51.55
C SER A 12 39.19 -7.87 -50.24
N SER A 13 38.33 -8.89 -50.24
CA SER A 13 38.52 -10.27 -49.68
C SER A 13 39.29 -11.16 -50.71
N PRO A 14 39.41 -12.52 -50.66
CA PRO A 14 38.77 -13.61 -49.86
C PRO A 14 39.74 -14.21 -48.80
N GLU A 15 39.83 -15.48 -48.37
CA GLU A 15 39.28 -16.86 -48.64
C GLU A 15 39.28 -17.61 -47.27
N GLU A 16 38.25 -18.32 -46.79
CA GLU A 16 37.66 -19.64 -47.16
C GLU A 16 38.33 -20.89 -46.49
N ARG A 17 37.56 -21.65 -45.67
CA ARG A 17 37.46 -23.16 -45.59
C ARG A 17 36.89 -23.67 -44.24
N THR A 18 35.64 -24.18 -44.25
CA THR A 18 35.20 -25.60 -44.09
C THR A 18 35.38 -26.20 -42.68
N ALA A 19 34.30 -26.59 -41.98
CA ALA A 19 33.69 -27.94 -41.93
C ALA A 19 34.56 -28.98 -41.16
N SER A 20 34.10 -30.06 -40.51
CA SER A 20 32.78 -30.70 -40.33
C SER A 20 32.86 -31.67 -39.11
N ASP A 21 31.81 -32.27 -38.52
CA ASP A 21 30.37 -32.00 -38.31
C ASP A 21 29.83 -33.08 -37.32
N ASP A 22 28.49 -33.15 -37.14
CA ASP A 22 27.69 -34.38 -36.88
C ASP A 22 27.30 -34.87 -35.45
N ALA A 23 26.12 -35.52 -35.43
CA ALA A 23 25.58 -36.51 -34.49
C ALA A 23 25.00 -36.15 -33.10
N ALA A 24 24.04 -37.00 -32.68
CA ALA A 24 23.26 -36.96 -31.43
C ALA A 24 23.01 -38.40 -30.90
N MET A 25 22.10 -38.55 -29.90
CA MET A 25 21.73 -39.78 -29.14
C MET A 25 22.59 -40.08 -27.90
N THR A 26 22.09 -40.65 -26.78
CA THR A 26 20.82 -40.65 -26.00
C THR A 26 21.00 -41.66 -24.85
N HIS A 27 20.20 -41.59 -23.76
CA HIS A 27 20.09 -42.63 -22.70
C HIS A 27 21.35 -42.80 -21.80
N ASP A 28 21.28 -43.18 -20.52
CA ASP A 28 20.16 -43.18 -19.55
C ASP A 28 20.69 -43.13 -18.09
N ASP A 29 19.82 -43.41 -17.12
CA ASP A 29 20.09 -43.91 -15.76
C ASP A 29 20.69 -42.94 -14.71
N VAL A 30 19.81 -42.54 -13.77
CA VAL A 30 20.18 -42.08 -12.42
C VAL A 30 19.34 -42.88 -11.41
N PRO A 31 19.95 -43.75 -10.58
CA PRO A 31 19.24 -44.41 -9.50
C PRO A 31 19.02 -43.46 -8.31
N SER A 32 17.84 -43.52 -7.71
CA SER A 32 17.52 -42.82 -6.46
C SER A 32 17.94 -43.64 -5.23
N LEU A 33 18.21 -42.97 -4.11
CA LEU A 33 17.73 -43.36 -2.77
C LEU A 33 17.99 -42.28 -1.70
N GLU A 34 16.94 -42.07 -0.90
CA GLU A 34 16.87 -41.61 0.51
C GLU A 34 18.01 -40.82 1.18
N SER A 35 17.62 -39.70 1.80
CA SER A 35 17.90 -39.47 3.23
C SER A 35 16.76 -38.70 3.89
N ALA A 36 16.41 -39.07 5.13
CA ALA A 36 15.36 -38.41 5.93
C ALA A 36 15.96 -37.40 6.91
N GLY A 37 15.20 -36.38 7.31
CA GLY A 37 15.72 -35.30 8.16
C GLY A 37 14.72 -34.24 8.59
N GLU A 38 13.60 -34.62 9.21
CA GLU A 38 12.67 -33.65 9.80
C GLU A 38 13.32 -32.88 10.96
N ARG A 39 13.18 -31.55 10.96
CA ARG A 39 13.27 -30.71 12.16
C ARG A 39 12.14 -29.66 12.17
N ALA A 40 11.58 -29.43 13.35
CA ALA A 40 10.28 -28.79 13.52
C ALA A 40 10.26 -27.28 13.18
N SER A 41 9.06 -26.79 12.87
CA SER A 41 8.69 -25.37 12.90
C SER A 41 7.55 -25.14 13.91
N PRO A 42 7.47 -23.99 14.61
CA PRO A 42 6.66 -23.86 15.82
C PRO A 42 5.19 -23.45 15.60
N GLY A 43 4.31 -24.11 16.37
CA GLY A 43 3.03 -23.65 16.92
C GLY A 43 2.22 -22.56 16.19
N ALA A 44 1.16 -22.97 15.50
CA ALA A 44 -0.01 -22.13 15.24
C ALA A 44 -1.06 -22.31 16.36
N PHE A 45 -1.77 -21.23 16.73
CA PHE A 45 -2.68 -21.20 17.89
C PHE A 45 -4.12 -21.54 17.47
N GLU A 46 -4.70 -22.63 17.97
CA GLU A 46 -6.10 -22.99 17.71
C GLU A 46 -7.07 -22.46 18.79
N PRO A 47 -8.18 -21.78 18.41
CA PRO A 47 -9.19 -21.31 19.35
C PRO A 47 -10.25 -22.39 19.63
N GLY A 48 -9.92 -23.38 20.47
CA GLY A 48 -10.70 -24.62 20.62
C GLY A 48 -10.99 -25.13 22.04
N THR A 49 -10.91 -24.30 23.08
CA THR A 49 -10.98 -24.77 24.49
C THR A 49 -12.23 -24.33 25.27
N THR A 50 -13.13 -25.27 25.52
CA THR A 50 -14.01 -25.26 26.71
C THR A 50 -14.11 -26.67 27.30
N LEU A 51 -13.27 -26.91 28.31
CA LEU A 51 -13.43 -27.81 29.47
C LEU A 51 -14.32 -29.06 29.30
N GLY A 52 -13.70 -30.24 29.45
CA GLY A 52 -14.43 -31.50 29.60
C GLY A 52 -14.94 -31.74 31.03
N GLY A 53 -15.61 -32.86 31.20
CA GLY A 53 -15.91 -33.49 32.48
C GLY A 53 -16.03 -34.99 32.25
N ASP A 54 -15.43 -35.78 33.13
CA ASP A 54 -15.39 -37.24 33.01
C ASP A 54 -16.78 -37.86 33.25
N SER A 55 -17.10 -38.92 32.51
CA SER A 55 -18.18 -39.85 32.86
C SER A 55 -17.81 -41.27 32.45
N GLU A 56 -18.29 -42.22 33.24
CA GLU A 56 -17.76 -43.59 33.28
C GLU A 56 -18.21 -44.47 32.12
N SER A 57 -17.46 -45.54 31.88
CA SER A 57 -17.79 -46.59 30.92
C SER A 57 -19.06 -47.36 31.35
N ALA A 58 -20.13 -47.25 30.56
CA ALA A 58 -21.30 -48.12 30.65
C ALA A 58 -21.57 -48.74 29.27
N ASP A 59 -21.46 -50.06 29.18
CA ASP A 59 -21.73 -50.82 27.95
C ASP A 59 -23.25 -51.04 27.77
N ALA A 60 -23.80 -50.58 26.64
CA ALA A 60 -25.26 -50.59 26.40
C ALA A 60 -25.68 -50.48 24.92
N GLY A 61 -25.28 -51.45 24.09
CA GLY A 61 -26.06 -51.88 22.91
C GLY A 61 -25.90 -51.10 21.59
N GLU A 62 -25.82 -51.85 20.48
CA GLU A 62 -25.77 -51.32 19.11
C GLU A 62 -27.12 -50.73 18.66
N ALA A 63 -27.36 -49.46 18.95
CA ALA A 63 -28.40 -48.68 18.27
C ALA A 63 -27.90 -48.26 16.87
N THR A 64 -28.23 -49.05 15.84
CA THR A 64 -27.83 -48.77 14.44
C THR A 64 -28.23 -47.36 14.01
N ALA A 65 -27.25 -46.49 13.78
CA ALA A 65 -27.50 -45.14 13.30
C ALA A 65 -28.20 -45.17 11.93
N PRO A 66 -29.27 -44.38 11.71
CA PRO A 66 -29.99 -44.40 10.44
C PRO A 66 -29.12 -43.81 9.34
N VAL A 67 -28.58 -44.66 8.47
CA VAL A 67 -27.86 -44.27 7.25
C VAL A 67 -28.71 -43.25 6.50
N VAL A 68 -28.18 -42.06 6.27
CA VAL A 68 -28.90 -40.97 5.59
C VAL A 68 -29.06 -41.31 4.11
N ALA A 69 -30.12 -42.04 3.81
CA ALA A 69 -30.52 -42.38 2.46
C ALA A 69 -30.65 -41.09 1.64
N ARG A 70 -29.82 -40.95 0.60
CA ARG A 70 -29.80 -39.78 -0.28
C ARG A 70 -31.16 -39.60 -0.93
N ALA A 71 -31.99 -38.73 -0.34
CA ALA A 71 -33.37 -38.55 -0.75
C ALA A 71 -33.46 -37.97 -2.17
N THR A 72 -33.69 -38.83 -3.17
CA THR A 72 -33.88 -38.47 -4.58
C THR A 72 -35.25 -37.83 -4.85
N GLY A 73 -35.81 -37.14 -3.86
CA GLY A 73 -37.11 -36.47 -3.92
C GLY A 73 -37.18 -35.48 -5.08
N ARG A 74 -38.13 -35.70 -5.99
CA ARG A 74 -38.30 -34.90 -7.22
C ARG A 74 -38.46 -33.41 -6.88
N ARG A 75 -37.57 -32.59 -7.47
CA ARG A 75 -37.56 -31.12 -7.39
C ARG A 75 -38.97 -30.56 -7.67
N PRO A 76 -39.49 -29.59 -6.89
CA PRO A 76 -40.78 -28.95 -7.18
C PRO A 76 -40.83 -28.41 -8.62
N TRP A 77 -41.95 -28.63 -9.32
CA TRP A 77 -42.09 -28.28 -10.74
C TRP A 77 -41.81 -26.79 -11.02
N TRP A 78 -42.30 -25.89 -10.16
CA TRP A 78 -42.01 -24.45 -10.26
C TRP A 78 -40.51 -24.13 -10.17
N ALA A 79 -39.74 -24.90 -9.43
CA ALA A 79 -38.29 -24.73 -9.28
C ALA A 79 -37.52 -25.26 -10.50
N ARG A 80 -38.08 -26.24 -11.22
CA ARG A 80 -37.55 -26.68 -12.53
C ARG A 80 -37.76 -25.60 -13.59
N MET A 81 -38.97 -25.03 -13.69
CA MET A 81 -39.26 -23.97 -14.67
C MET A 81 -38.49 -22.68 -14.38
N LEU A 82 -38.59 -22.12 -13.16
CA LEU A 82 -37.88 -20.89 -12.81
C LEU A 82 -36.36 -21.09 -12.77
N GLY A 83 -35.87 -22.29 -12.44
CA GLY A 83 -34.46 -22.64 -12.56
C GLY A 83 -33.97 -22.62 -14.02
N GLY A 84 -34.71 -23.27 -14.94
CA GLY A 84 -34.37 -23.31 -16.35
C GLY A 84 -34.46 -21.95 -17.06
N LEU A 85 -35.39 -21.09 -16.65
CA LEU A 85 -35.49 -19.72 -17.15
C LEU A 85 -34.33 -18.84 -16.66
N LEU A 86 -33.79 -19.08 -15.46
CA LEU A 86 -32.70 -18.27 -14.91
C LEU A 86 -31.29 -18.80 -15.25
N SER A 87 -31.13 -20.08 -15.57
CA SER A 87 -29.82 -20.69 -15.82
C SER A 87 -28.97 -20.05 -16.95
N PRO A 88 -29.52 -19.48 -18.05
CA PRO A 88 -28.69 -18.77 -19.05
C PRO A 88 -28.04 -17.49 -18.52
N TRP A 89 -28.65 -16.88 -17.49
CA TRP A 89 -28.30 -15.58 -16.94
C TRP A 89 -27.61 -15.65 -15.57
N ILE A 90 -27.55 -16.83 -14.93
CA ILE A 90 -26.87 -17.06 -13.65
C ILE A 90 -25.64 -17.94 -13.84
N SER A 91 -24.47 -17.36 -13.57
CA SER A 91 -23.20 -18.09 -13.41
C SER A 91 -22.74 -17.92 -11.97
N LEU A 92 -22.32 -19.02 -11.34
CA LEU A 92 -22.00 -19.08 -9.91
C LEU A 92 -20.51 -19.32 -9.70
N THR A 93 -19.83 -18.39 -9.03
CA THR A 93 -18.59 -18.70 -8.30
C THR A 93 -18.98 -19.25 -6.94
N VAL A 94 -18.43 -20.39 -6.53
CA VAL A 94 -18.69 -20.99 -5.21
C VAL A 94 -17.43 -20.93 -4.35
N GLU A 95 -17.58 -20.47 -3.12
CA GLU A 95 -16.51 -20.41 -2.11
C GLU A 95 -16.87 -21.29 -0.90
N PRO A 96 -15.97 -22.18 -0.44
CA PRO A 96 -14.77 -22.66 -1.14
C PRO A 96 -15.13 -23.41 -2.43
N ALA A 97 -14.16 -23.61 -3.32
CA ALA A 97 -14.37 -24.24 -4.62
C ALA A 97 -14.89 -25.69 -4.54
N ASN A 98 -14.61 -26.38 -3.42
CA ASN A 98 -15.22 -27.65 -3.03
C ASN A 98 -15.58 -27.59 -1.52
N PRO A 99 -16.86 -27.40 -1.14
CA PRO A 99 -17.29 -27.38 0.26
C PRO A 99 -17.08 -28.70 1.00
N LEU A 100 -17.17 -29.84 0.31
CA LEU A 100 -17.05 -31.17 0.95
C LEU A 100 -15.62 -31.45 1.42
N SER A 101 -14.59 -30.92 0.75
CA SER A 101 -13.19 -31.05 1.17
C SER A 101 -12.78 -30.08 2.30
N HIS A 102 -13.69 -29.25 2.81
CA HIS A 102 -13.46 -28.39 3.99
C HIS A 102 -14.44 -28.67 5.13
N ALA A 103 -15.47 -29.50 4.91
CA ALA A 103 -16.39 -29.98 5.91
C ALA A 103 -17.04 -31.30 5.41
N PRO A 104 -16.37 -32.46 5.57
CA PRO A 104 -16.87 -33.74 5.05
C PRO A 104 -18.22 -34.16 5.66
N GLU A 105 -18.49 -33.77 6.91
CA GLU A 105 -19.76 -33.99 7.63
C GLU A 105 -21.02 -33.52 6.86
N LEU A 106 -20.87 -32.55 5.95
CA LEU A 106 -21.94 -32.05 5.07
C LEU A 106 -22.54 -33.13 4.15
N GLY A 107 -21.82 -34.25 3.93
CA GLY A 107 -22.30 -35.41 3.18
C GLY A 107 -23.05 -36.45 4.01
N GLU A 108 -22.88 -36.43 5.34
CA GLU A 108 -23.29 -37.51 6.25
C GLU A 108 -24.50 -37.15 7.10
N LYS A 109 -24.64 -35.87 7.48
CA LYS A 109 -25.67 -35.40 8.43
C LYS A 109 -26.75 -34.55 7.76
N PRO A 110 -27.98 -34.48 8.31
CA PRO A 110 -29.03 -33.59 7.80
C PRO A 110 -28.64 -32.09 7.83
N VAL A 111 -28.38 -31.51 6.66
CA VAL A 111 -27.99 -30.10 6.51
C VAL A 111 -29.20 -29.17 6.38
N CYS A 112 -29.26 -28.14 7.24
CA CYS A 112 -30.21 -27.03 7.16
C CYS A 112 -29.51 -25.70 6.85
N TYR A 113 -29.75 -25.14 5.68
CA TYR A 113 -29.09 -23.90 5.24
C TYR A 113 -29.71 -22.65 5.87
N VAL A 114 -28.88 -21.69 6.28
CA VAL A 114 -29.29 -20.37 6.78
C VAL A 114 -28.93 -19.30 5.76
N ILE A 115 -29.88 -18.41 5.43
CA ILE A 115 -29.65 -17.24 4.57
C ILE A 115 -30.05 -15.93 5.28
N GLU A 116 -29.37 -14.82 4.96
CA GLU A 116 -29.64 -13.50 5.56
C GLU A 116 -31.07 -13.02 5.28
N HIS A 117 -31.50 -13.08 4.02
CA HIS A 117 -32.77 -12.52 3.54
C HIS A 117 -33.61 -13.55 2.78
N TYR A 118 -34.90 -13.62 3.11
CA TYR A 118 -35.86 -14.44 2.36
C TYR A 118 -36.13 -13.89 0.95
N GLY A 119 -36.06 -14.76 -0.06
CA GLY A 119 -36.47 -14.45 -1.43
C GLY A 119 -36.33 -15.65 -2.35
N MET A 120 -37.26 -15.82 -3.30
CA MET A 120 -37.29 -16.99 -4.20
C MET A 120 -36.02 -17.14 -5.03
N SER A 121 -35.40 -16.02 -5.45
CA SER A 121 -34.12 -16.07 -6.17
C SER A 121 -32.99 -16.63 -5.31
N ASN A 122 -32.95 -16.35 -4.01
CA ASN A 122 -31.90 -16.87 -3.12
C ASN A 122 -32.07 -18.37 -2.91
N ALA A 123 -33.31 -18.85 -2.83
CA ALA A 123 -33.59 -20.29 -2.76
C ALA A 123 -33.20 -21.02 -4.05
N LEU A 124 -33.41 -20.41 -5.24
CA LEU A 124 -32.99 -20.97 -6.52
C LEU A 124 -31.47 -20.92 -6.74
N ILE A 125 -30.81 -19.80 -6.39
CA ILE A 125 -29.35 -19.66 -6.44
C ILE A 125 -28.67 -20.67 -5.49
N LEU A 126 -29.17 -20.80 -4.26
CA LEU A 126 -28.69 -21.80 -3.30
C LEU A 126 -28.89 -23.22 -3.84
N ASP A 127 -30.08 -23.54 -4.37
CA ASP A 127 -30.37 -24.86 -4.95
C ASP A 127 -29.54 -25.17 -6.20
N GLN A 128 -29.11 -24.16 -6.96
CA GLN A 128 -28.16 -24.31 -8.06
C GLN A 128 -26.72 -24.53 -7.53
N ALA A 129 -26.28 -23.75 -6.54
CA ALA A 129 -24.97 -23.85 -5.91
C ALA A 129 -24.72 -25.23 -5.26
N CYS A 130 -25.71 -25.72 -4.50
CA CYS A 130 -25.65 -27.06 -3.89
C CYS A 130 -25.46 -28.15 -4.96
N ARG A 131 -26.15 -28.05 -6.10
CA ARG A 131 -26.06 -29.05 -7.19
C ARG A 131 -24.69 -29.07 -7.87
N SER A 132 -24.09 -27.90 -8.13
CA SER A 132 -22.72 -27.81 -8.65
C SER A 132 -21.66 -28.38 -7.70
N GLN A 133 -22.02 -28.66 -6.44
CA GLN A 133 -21.13 -29.15 -5.39
C GLN A 133 -21.58 -30.50 -4.78
N GLY A 134 -22.56 -31.18 -5.40
CA GLY A 134 -23.08 -32.47 -4.93
C GLY A 134 -23.85 -32.44 -3.58
N LEU A 135 -24.11 -31.25 -3.01
CA LEU A 135 -24.72 -31.07 -1.70
C LEU A 135 -26.25 -31.30 -1.68
N PRO A 136 -26.85 -31.68 -0.53
CA PRO A 136 -28.29 -31.85 -0.37
C PRO A 136 -29.10 -30.61 -0.80
N SER A 137 -30.27 -30.80 -1.42
CA SER A 137 -31.05 -29.67 -1.96
C SER A 137 -31.80 -28.91 -0.86
N PRO A 138 -31.68 -27.57 -0.78
CA PRO A 138 -32.45 -26.76 0.17
C PRO A 138 -33.97 -26.81 -0.09
N LEU A 139 -34.41 -27.27 -1.27
CA LEU A 139 -35.82 -27.36 -1.66
C LEU A 139 -36.46 -28.72 -1.33
N GLN A 140 -35.71 -29.63 -0.70
CA GLN A 140 -36.21 -30.88 -0.13
C GLN A 140 -36.43 -30.69 1.39
N PRO A 141 -37.40 -31.37 2.02
CA PRO A 141 -37.55 -31.36 3.48
C PRO A 141 -36.35 -32.03 4.17
N LEU A 142 -36.07 -31.59 5.40
CA LEU A 142 -35.31 -32.37 6.38
C LEU A 142 -36.13 -33.61 6.81
N PRO A 143 -35.50 -34.67 7.34
CA PRO A 143 -36.22 -35.75 8.02
C PRO A 143 -37.23 -35.18 9.04
N GLY A 144 -38.49 -35.64 9.00
CA GLY A 144 -39.59 -35.15 9.83
C GLY A 144 -40.17 -33.76 9.50
N ASP A 145 -39.61 -33.02 8.53
CA ASP A 145 -39.94 -31.59 8.25
C ASP A 145 -40.13 -30.71 9.53
N PRO A 146 -39.14 -30.65 10.45
CA PRO A 146 -39.20 -29.83 11.68
C PRO A 146 -39.43 -28.33 11.41
N LEU A 147 -39.20 -27.85 10.18
CA LEU A 147 -39.50 -26.48 9.78
C LEU A 147 -40.99 -26.26 9.45
N GLY A 148 -41.75 -27.34 9.26
CA GLY A 148 -43.15 -27.37 8.83
C GLY A 148 -43.38 -26.67 7.49
N ARG A 149 -42.43 -26.82 6.56
CA ARG A 149 -42.27 -25.96 5.36
C ARG A 149 -41.79 -26.69 4.10
N LYS A 150 -41.69 -28.03 4.14
CA LYS A 150 -41.28 -28.92 3.04
C LYS A 150 -39.98 -28.48 2.35
N ARG A 151 -38.99 -28.06 3.15
CA ARG A 151 -37.71 -27.50 2.70
C ARG A 151 -36.64 -27.55 3.80
N ALA A 152 -35.36 -27.43 3.45
CA ALA A 152 -34.22 -27.47 4.35
C ALA A 152 -33.49 -26.11 4.43
N TYR A 153 -34.24 -24.99 4.49
CA TYR A 153 -33.63 -23.67 4.71
C TYR A 153 -34.47 -22.67 5.52
N VAL A 154 -33.74 -21.87 6.31
CA VAL A 154 -34.23 -20.81 7.19
C VAL A 154 -33.68 -19.46 6.75
N ALA A 155 -34.47 -18.40 6.90
CA ALA A 155 -34.04 -17.02 6.68
C ALA A 155 -34.05 -16.22 8.00
N LEU A 156 -33.01 -15.44 8.27
CA LEU A 156 -32.87 -14.63 9.49
C LEU A 156 -33.75 -13.37 9.48
N SER A 157 -34.01 -12.83 8.29
CA SER A 157 -34.90 -11.68 8.07
C SER A 157 -35.99 -12.02 7.05
N ARG A 158 -37.24 -11.78 7.44
CA ARG A 158 -38.37 -11.63 6.53
C ARG A 158 -38.68 -10.14 6.46
N ARG A 159 -38.63 -9.53 5.27
CA ARG A 159 -39.32 -8.25 5.05
C ARG A 159 -40.82 -8.52 5.19
N ASN A 160 -41.53 -7.70 5.96
CA ASN A 160 -42.99 -7.78 6.06
C ASN A 160 -43.61 -7.48 4.69
N ALA A 161 -44.09 -8.53 4.02
CA ALA A 161 -44.68 -8.44 2.69
C ALA A 161 -46.20 -8.19 2.74
N SER A 162 -46.65 -7.31 3.65
CA SER A 162 -48.03 -6.80 3.64
C SER A 162 -48.13 -5.67 2.61
N ALA A 163 -48.16 -6.06 1.35
CA ALA A 163 -48.21 -5.18 0.18
C ALA A 163 -48.91 -5.88 -1.00
N LEU A 164 -50.03 -6.52 -0.70
CA LEU A 164 -51.09 -6.94 -1.64
C LEU A 164 -52.26 -7.51 -0.81
N GLY A 165 -53.38 -6.79 -0.79
CA GLY A 165 -54.61 -7.24 -0.13
C GLY A 165 -55.63 -6.10 -0.03
N PRO A 166 -56.72 -6.21 -0.79
CA PRO A 166 -58.05 -5.88 -0.28
C PRO A 166 -58.99 -7.10 -0.36
N LEU A 167 -60.14 -7.02 0.33
CA LEU A 167 -61.28 -7.94 0.26
C LEU A 167 -61.08 -9.37 0.83
N GLN A 168 -61.18 -9.48 2.16
CA GLN A 168 -61.94 -10.55 2.83
C GLN A 168 -62.35 -10.08 4.25
N HIS A 169 -63.43 -10.65 4.82
CA HIS A 169 -64.22 -10.02 5.88
C HIS A 169 -63.60 -10.06 7.30
N PRO A 170 -63.92 -9.07 8.17
CA PRO A 170 -63.37 -8.98 9.52
C PRO A 170 -64.24 -9.69 10.59
N LEU A 171 -63.89 -10.92 10.98
CA LEU A 171 -64.44 -11.60 12.17
C LEU A 171 -63.37 -12.43 12.92
N SER A 172 -62.43 -11.77 13.60
CA SER A 172 -61.65 -12.32 14.74
C SER A 172 -60.70 -11.27 15.34
N PRO A 173 -60.76 -10.98 16.65
CA PRO A 173 -59.80 -10.11 17.32
C PRO A 173 -58.55 -10.87 17.75
N GLN A 174 -57.54 -10.96 16.89
CA GLN A 174 -56.19 -11.40 17.28
C GLN A 174 -55.12 -10.38 16.89
N GLN A 175 -54.38 -9.89 17.90
CA GLN A 175 -53.29 -8.94 17.72
C GLN A 175 -52.10 -9.61 17.00
N PRO A 176 -51.52 -8.99 15.94
CA PRO A 176 -50.34 -9.53 15.27
C PRO A 176 -49.08 -9.32 16.10
N THR A 177 -48.73 -10.30 16.95
CA THR A 177 -47.54 -10.19 17.82
C THR A 177 -46.23 -10.06 17.03
N SER A 178 -45.45 -9.02 17.34
CA SER A 178 -44.26 -8.58 16.59
C SER A 178 -42.98 -9.38 16.90
N LYS A 179 -43.06 -10.71 16.92
CA LYS A 179 -41.92 -11.58 17.31
C LYS A 179 -40.73 -11.46 16.34
N SER A 180 -39.67 -10.77 16.79
CA SER A 180 -38.44 -10.38 16.03
C SER A 180 -37.48 -11.53 15.67
N HIS A 181 -37.92 -12.78 15.84
CA HIS A 181 -37.15 -14.00 15.62
C HIS A 181 -37.76 -14.86 14.53
N SER A 182 -36.92 -15.56 13.77
CA SER A 182 -37.41 -16.41 12.68
C SER A 182 -38.14 -17.62 13.28
N THR A 183 -39.46 -17.67 13.14
CA THR A 183 -40.29 -18.76 13.70
C THR A 183 -39.95 -20.15 13.15
N SER A 184 -39.14 -20.24 12.10
CA SER A 184 -38.59 -21.48 11.57
C SER A 184 -37.31 -21.92 12.32
N LEU A 185 -36.55 -21.00 12.90
CA LEU A 185 -35.36 -21.32 13.71
C LEU A 185 -35.74 -21.83 15.10
N ALA A 186 -36.81 -21.28 15.69
CA ALA A 186 -37.37 -21.78 16.95
C ALA A 186 -37.81 -23.25 16.80
N ARG A 187 -38.74 -23.53 15.88
CA ARG A 187 -39.22 -24.89 15.61
C ARG A 187 -38.13 -25.93 15.35
N LEU A 188 -37.00 -25.54 14.75
CA LEU A 188 -35.88 -26.45 14.52
C LEU A 188 -35.13 -26.79 15.82
N LEU A 189 -34.96 -25.82 16.73
CA LEU A 189 -34.39 -26.04 18.06
C LEU A 189 -35.36 -26.80 18.96
N ASP A 190 -36.66 -26.52 18.86
CA ASP A 190 -37.70 -27.19 19.64
C ASP A 190 -37.79 -28.67 19.22
N ALA A 191 -37.89 -28.96 17.92
CA ALA A 191 -37.91 -30.33 17.40
C ALA A 191 -36.64 -31.15 17.71
N HIS A 192 -35.48 -30.50 17.89
CA HIS A 192 -34.22 -31.14 18.31
C HIS A 192 -34.14 -31.40 19.83
N ARG A 193 -34.95 -30.70 20.64
CA ARG A 193 -35.21 -31.11 22.04
C ARG A 193 -36.17 -32.30 22.09
N ASP A 194 -37.25 -32.23 21.31
CA ASP A 194 -38.28 -33.26 21.26
C ASP A 194 -37.74 -34.61 20.71
N HIS A 195 -36.72 -34.55 19.83
CA HIS A 195 -36.09 -35.72 19.21
C HIS A 195 -34.55 -35.62 19.25
N PRO A 196 -33.89 -36.02 20.35
CA PRO A 196 -32.43 -35.89 20.50
C PRO A 196 -31.57 -36.60 19.43
N ALA A 197 -32.14 -37.57 18.70
CA ALA A 197 -31.50 -38.25 17.58
C ALA A 197 -31.41 -37.41 16.28
N LEU A 198 -32.00 -36.21 16.24
CA LEU A 198 -32.12 -35.35 15.05
C LEU A 198 -30.89 -34.44 14.87
N ASP A 199 -29.68 -34.99 14.69
CA ASP A 199 -28.42 -34.21 14.58
C ASP A 199 -28.33 -33.35 13.28
N VAL A 200 -29.10 -32.27 13.24
CA VAL A 200 -29.16 -31.30 12.14
C VAL A 200 -28.06 -30.26 12.28
N GLN A 201 -27.31 -30.05 11.20
CA GLN A 201 -26.29 -29.00 11.11
C GLN A 201 -26.85 -27.73 10.47
N LEU A 202 -26.52 -26.56 11.03
CA LEU A 202 -26.80 -25.27 10.40
C LEU A 202 -25.62 -24.82 9.55
N VAL A 203 -25.85 -24.58 8.26
CA VAL A 203 -24.83 -24.06 7.33
C VAL A 203 -25.19 -22.64 6.91
N PRO A 204 -24.46 -21.61 7.38
CA PRO A 204 -24.66 -20.24 6.90
C PRO A 204 -24.20 -20.11 5.44
N VAL A 205 -25.05 -19.57 4.56
CA VAL A 205 -24.71 -19.35 3.15
C VAL A 205 -24.96 -17.89 2.77
N SER A 206 -23.89 -17.22 2.34
CA SER A 206 -23.92 -15.84 1.86
C SER A 206 -24.02 -15.82 0.33
N ILE A 207 -24.92 -14.99 -0.20
CA ILE A 207 -25.22 -14.93 -1.65
C ILE A 207 -25.05 -13.48 -2.14
N PHE A 208 -24.08 -13.25 -3.01
CA PHE A 208 -23.69 -11.95 -3.54
C PHE A 208 -23.95 -11.88 -5.05
N VAL A 209 -25.07 -11.27 -5.46
CA VAL A 209 -25.39 -11.07 -6.88
C VAL A 209 -24.74 -9.78 -7.39
N GLY A 210 -23.89 -9.87 -8.41
CA GLY A 210 -23.21 -8.72 -9.03
C GLY A 210 -21.85 -8.34 -8.43
N ARG A 211 -21.26 -9.21 -7.59
CA ARG A 211 -19.83 -9.23 -7.28
C ARG A 211 -19.33 -10.67 -7.43
N ALA A 212 -18.67 -10.95 -8.55
CA ALA A 212 -17.71 -12.04 -8.67
C ALA A 212 -16.30 -11.47 -8.40
N PRO A 213 -15.41 -12.16 -7.67
CA PRO A 213 -14.08 -11.62 -7.36
C PRO A 213 -13.27 -11.21 -8.60
N ASP A 214 -13.42 -11.96 -9.70
CA ASP A 214 -12.48 -11.91 -10.83
C ASP A 214 -13.04 -11.38 -12.17
N LYS A 215 -14.30 -10.88 -12.22
CA LYS A 215 -14.94 -10.53 -13.50
C LYS A 215 -15.69 -9.18 -13.53
N THR A 216 -15.15 -8.26 -14.32
CA THR A 216 -15.68 -6.93 -14.63
C THR A 216 -16.92 -6.98 -15.54
N SER A 217 -18.09 -7.20 -14.93
CA SER A 217 -19.39 -7.11 -15.63
C SER A 217 -19.70 -5.68 -16.11
N GLY A 218 -20.21 -5.55 -17.35
CA GLY A 218 -20.23 -4.29 -18.12
C GLY A 218 -21.27 -3.21 -17.75
N TRP A 219 -21.42 -2.27 -18.68
CA TRP A 219 -21.99 -0.92 -18.48
C TRP A 219 -23.46 -0.85 -18.04
N PHE A 220 -24.29 -1.85 -18.33
CA PHE A 220 -25.74 -1.80 -18.04
C PHE A 220 -26.12 -1.84 -16.53
N SER A 221 -25.16 -2.08 -15.64
CA SER A 221 -25.39 -2.13 -14.18
C SER A 221 -25.74 -0.78 -13.52
N VAL A 222 -25.52 0.34 -14.21
CA VAL A 222 -25.64 1.71 -13.67
C VAL A 222 -27.05 2.06 -13.17
N LEU A 223 -28.09 1.38 -13.65
CA LEU A 223 -29.50 1.70 -13.38
C LEU A 223 -30.01 1.37 -11.95
N PHE A 224 -29.21 0.82 -11.03
CA PHE A 224 -29.74 0.14 -9.83
C PHE A 224 -29.19 0.50 -8.43
N SER A 225 -28.81 1.76 -8.19
CA SER A 225 -28.64 2.27 -6.81
C SER A 225 -29.91 2.89 -6.22
N GLU A 226 -30.53 2.13 -5.30
CA GLU A 226 -31.00 2.52 -3.95
C GLU A 226 -31.65 3.89 -3.63
N ASN A 227 -32.02 4.72 -4.62
CA ASN A 227 -32.74 5.98 -4.40
C ASN A 227 -34.11 6.03 -5.11
N TRP A 228 -34.67 4.86 -5.45
CA TRP A 228 -36.07 4.70 -5.85
C TRP A 228 -36.80 3.83 -4.80
N ALA A 229 -37.75 4.43 -4.11
CA ALA A 229 -38.52 3.80 -3.02
C ALA A 229 -39.70 2.92 -3.51
N LEU A 230 -39.89 2.80 -4.83
CA LEU A 230 -41.03 2.14 -5.46
C LEU A 230 -40.58 0.92 -6.32
N VAL A 231 -41.43 -0.12 -6.35
CA VAL A 231 -41.29 -1.37 -7.12
C VAL A 231 -40.12 -2.31 -6.76
N GLY A 232 -40.29 -3.08 -5.67
CA GLY A 232 -39.24 -3.96 -5.14
C GLY A 232 -39.02 -5.34 -5.82
N ARG A 233 -40.01 -5.91 -6.53
CA ARG A 233 -39.86 -7.26 -7.14
C ARG A 233 -39.17 -7.22 -8.51
N PHE A 234 -39.57 -6.29 -9.39
CA PHE A 234 -39.01 -6.12 -10.73
C PHE A 234 -37.51 -5.79 -10.70
N ARG A 235 -37.07 -4.89 -9.81
CA ARG A 235 -35.64 -4.58 -9.58
C ARG A 235 -34.79 -5.83 -9.31
N ARG A 236 -35.32 -6.82 -8.58
CA ARG A 236 -34.56 -8.05 -8.26
C ARG A 236 -34.47 -9.00 -9.46
N PHE A 237 -35.54 -9.13 -10.26
CA PHE A 237 -35.50 -9.88 -11.51
C PHE A 237 -34.47 -9.26 -12.49
N LEU A 238 -34.54 -7.95 -12.70
CA LEU A 238 -33.66 -7.25 -13.63
C LEU A 238 -32.19 -7.19 -13.13
N ALA A 239 -31.96 -7.11 -11.82
CA ALA A 239 -30.61 -7.25 -11.25
C ALA A 239 -29.98 -8.62 -11.52
N ILE A 240 -30.78 -9.70 -11.50
CA ILE A 240 -30.34 -11.06 -11.84
C ILE A 240 -30.13 -11.21 -13.35
N LEU A 241 -31.00 -10.63 -14.17
CA LEU A 241 -30.86 -10.66 -15.64
C LEU A 241 -29.60 -9.91 -16.12
N LEU A 242 -29.23 -8.81 -15.45
CA LEU A 242 -28.07 -7.99 -15.81
C LEU A 242 -26.75 -8.38 -15.10
N ASN A 243 -26.81 -8.89 -13.87
CA ASN A 243 -25.61 -9.19 -13.05
C ASN A 243 -25.57 -10.64 -12.51
N GLY A 244 -26.51 -11.51 -12.90
CA GLY A 244 -26.56 -12.90 -12.44
C GLY A 244 -25.33 -13.72 -12.84
N ARG A 245 -24.67 -13.35 -13.96
CA ARG A 245 -23.41 -13.95 -14.43
C ARG A 245 -22.17 -13.60 -13.57
N SER A 246 -22.32 -12.72 -12.58
CA SER A 246 -21.30 -12.39 -11.57
C SER A 246 -21.86 -12.61 -10.16
N THR A 247 -22.44 -13.79 -9.91
CA THR A 247 -22.98 -14.18 -8.60
C THR A 247 -21.99 -15.07 -7.85
N THR A 248 -21.69 -14.72 -6.60
CA THR A 248 -20.85 -15.53 -5.70
C THR A 248 -21.69 -16.12 -4.58
N VAL A 249 -21.49 -17.41 -4.29
CA VAL A 249 -22.17 -18.13 -3.20
C VAL A 249 -21.10 -18.70 -2.26
N ARG A 250 -21.07 -18.20 -1.03
CA ARG A 250 -20.09 -18.61 -0.02
C ARG A 250 -20.76 -19.44 1.08
N PHE A 251 -20.35 -20.70 1.19
CA PHE A 251 -20.70 -21.58 2.29
C PHE A 251 -19.73 -21.32 3.45
N ALA A 252 -20.27 -21.21 4.66
CA ALA A 252 -19.48 -21.15 5.89
C ALA A 252 -19.43 -22.53 6.57
N PRO A 253 -18.50 -22.77 7.52
CA PRO A 253 -18.44 -24.02 8.28
C PRO A 253 -19.78 -24.36 8.95
N PRO A 254 -20.13 -25.65 9.05
CA PRO A 254 -21.35 -26.08 9.73
C PRO A 254 -21.31 -25.74 11.22
N ILE A 255 -22.49 -25.48 11.78
CA ILE A 255 -22.70 -25.23 13.20
C ILE A 255 -23.60 -26.36 13.72
N SER A 256 -23.08 -27.23 14.59
CA SER A 256 -23.87 -28.28 15.24
C SER A 256 -24.93 -27.65 16.16
N LEU A 257 -26.19 -28.07 16.02
CA LEU A 257 -27.26 -27.66 16.94
C LEU A 257 -27.17 -28.37 18.29
N ARG A 258 -26.66 -29.61 18.34
CA ARG A 258 -26.50 -30.39 19.59
C ARG A 258 -25.63 -29.64 20.61
N GLY A 259 -24.48 -29.12 20.19
CA GLY A 259 -23.59 -28.35 21.07
C GLY A 259 -24.19 -27.05 21.61
N ILE A 260 -25.18 -26.45 20.91
CA ILE A 260 -25.86 -25.22 21.34
C ILE A 260 -27.03 -25.51 22.30
N ILE A 261 -27.66 -26.69 22.18
CA ILE A 261 -28.72 -27.12 23.10
C ILE A 261 -28.13 -27.66 24.40
N ALA A 262 -26.93 -28.27 24.37
CA ALA A 262 -26.20 -28.76 25.54
C ALA A 262 -25.81 -27.65 26.55
N GLU A 263 -25.95 -26.36 26.20
CA GLU A 263 -25.75 -25.23 27.11
C GLU A 263 -26.89 -25.03 28.14
N ASP A 264 -27.92 -25.87 28.11
CA ASP A 264 -29.17 -25.81 28.91
C ASP A 264 -29.82 -24.41 29.04
N LEU A 265 -29.69 -23.60 27.98
CA LEU A 265 -30.32 -22.29 27.96
C LEU A 265 -31.83 -22.40 27.69
N PRO A 266 -32.68 -21.65 28.43
CA PRO A 266 -34.12 -21.56 28.16
C PRO A 266 -34.41 -21.23 26.68
N ALA A 267 -35.44 -21.86 26.10
CA ALA A 267 -35.68 -21.87 24.65
C ALA A 267 -35.56 -20.51 23.94
N GLU A 268 -36.16 -19.45 24.50
CA GLU A 268 -36.02 -18.11 23.92
C GLU A 268 -34.59 -17.57 23.99
N ARG A 269 -33.82 -17.87 25.03
CA ARG A 269 -32.40 -17.48 25.15
C ARG A 269 -31.55 -18.21 24.11
N THR A 270 -31.77 -19.51 23.88
CA THR A 270 -31.11 -20.29 22.81
C THR A 270 -31.37 -19.66 21.44
N VAL A 271 -32.65 -19.40 21.12
CA VAL A 271 -33.06 -18.75 19.86
C VAL A 271 -32.45 -17.36 19.70
N ARG A 272 -32.41 -16.55 20.78
CA ARG A 272 -31.81 -15.21 20.79
C ARG A 272 -30.28 -15.27 20.60
N LYS A 273 -29.57 -16.16 21.30
CA LYS A 273 -28.10 -16.36 21.17
C LYS A 273 -27.74 -16.78 19.75
N LEU A 274 -28.36 -17.84 19.23
CA LEU A 274 -28.12 -18.32 17.87
C LEU A 274 -28.50 -17.28 16.80
N SER A 275 -29.63 -16.58 16.96
CA SER A 275 -29.99 -15.44 16.08
C SER A 275 -28.92 -14.34 16.09
N ARG A 276 -28.31 -14.03 17.25
CA ARG A 276 -27.26 -13.01 17.38
C ARG A 276 -25.95 -13.48 16.76
N VAL A 277 -25.52 -14.72 17.02
CA VAL A 277 -24.31 -15.32 16.43
C VAL A 277 -24.41 -15.30 14.90
N LEU A 278 -25.50 -15.83 14.34
CA LEU A 278 -25.72 -15.86 12.89
C LEU A 278 -25.79 -14.44 12.29
N ARG A 279 -26.50 -13.50 12.91
CA ARG A 279 -26.55 -12.09 12.46
C ARG A 279 -25.16 -11.43 12.50
N THR A 280 -24.34 -11.69 13.51
CA THR A 280 -22.95 -11.20 13.61
C THR A 280 -22.05 -11.83 12.55
N HIS A 281 -22.20 -13.13 12.29
CA HIS A 281 -21.47 -13.86 11.25
C HIS A 281 -21.75 -13.29 9.86
N PHE A 282 -23.03 -13.14 9.48
CA PHE A 282 -23.39 -12.51 8.21
C PHE A 282 -22.90 -11.06 8.12
N ARG A 283 -22.97 -10.28 9.20
CA ARG A 283 -22.41 -8.91 9.25
C ARG A 283 -20.89 -8.90 9.05
N ARG A 284 -20.14 -9.82 9.64
CA ARG A 284 -18.67 -9.93 9.48
C ARG A 284 -18.30 -10.28 8.03
N ILE A 285 -18.91 -11.30 7.43
CA ILE A 285 -18.67 -11.66 6.02
C ILE A 285 -19.09 -10.51 5.10
N ARG A 286 -20.25 -9.88 5.33
CA ARG A 286 -20.71 -8.74 4.54
C ARG A 286 -19.79 -7.51 4.69
N ALA A 287 -19.26 -7.24 5.87
CA ALA A 287 -18.29 -6.17 6.08
C ALA A 287 -16.97 -6.44 5.33
N ALA A 288 -16.51 -7.69 5.28
CA ALA A 288 -15.32 -8.08 4.51
C ALA A 288 -15.54 -8.05 2.98
N VAL A 289 -16.73 -8.44 2.49
CA VAL A 289 -17.02 -8.59 1.05
C VAL A 289 -17.63 -7.33 0.41
N ILE A 290 -18.38 -6.51 1.17
CA ILE A 290 -19.08 -5.31 0.67
C ILE A 290 -18.54 -4.02 1.29
N GLY A 291 -18.13 -4.07 2.56
CA GLY A 291 -17.82 -2.93 3.42
C GLY A 291 -18.84 -2.77 4.56
N PRO A 292 -18.55 -1.94 5.58
CA PRO A 292 -19.56 -1.49 6.53
C PRO A 292 -20.70 -0.73 5.82
N ASP A 293 -21.86 -0.64 6.47
CA ASP A 293 -23.03 0.04 5.89
C ASP A 293 -22.80 1.55 5.83
N LEU A 294 -22.69 2.08 4.61
CA LEU A 294 -22.21 3.42 4.30
C LEU A 294 -23.23 4.49 4.72
N SER A 295 -23.12 4.93 5.97
CA SER A 295 -23.97 5.99 6.50
C SER A 295 -23.80 7.28 5.68
N THR A 296 -24.91 7.77 5.11
CA THR A 296 -24.95 8.94 4.22
C THR A 296 -24.23 10.14 4.83
N ARG A 297 -23.59 10.99 4.00
CA ARG A 297 -22.81 12.16 4.42
C ARG A 297 -23.45 13.00 5.54
N ARG A 298 -24.77 13.24 5.48
CA ARG A 298 -25.54 13.91 6.54
C ARG A 298 -25.43 13.18 7.88
N LEU A 299 -25.76 11.89 7.92
CA LEU A 299 -25.67 11.05 9.12
C LEU A 299 -24.25 10.95 9.71
N LEU A 300 -23.19 11.13 8.92
CA LEU A 300 -21.83 11.26 9.44
C LEU A 300 -21.58 12.64 10.07
N VAL A 301 -21.99 13.72 9.39
CA VAL A 301 -21.92 15.10 9.92
C VAL A 301 -22.73 15.23 11.22
N ASP A 302 -23.96 14.72 11.25
CA ASP A 302 -24.84 14.77 12.42
C ASP A 302 -24.21 14.04 13.63
N LYS A 303 -23.59 12.87 13.41
CA LYS A 303 -22.87 12.11 14.45
C LYS A 303 -21.61 12.82 14.97
N VAL A 304 -20.91 13.55 14.11
CA VAL A 304 -19.75 14.35 14.52
C VAL A 304 -20.22 15.52 15.39
N LEU A 305 -21.19 16.31 14.92
CA LEU A 305 -21.73 17.46 15.65
C LEU A 305 -22.45 17.08 16.97
N ALA A 306 -22.94 15.84 17.08
CA ALA A 306 -23.54 15.31 18.30
C ALA A 306 -22.52 14.80 19.35
N THR A 307 -21.22 14.76 19.05
CA THR A 307 -20.17 14.35 20.00
C THR A 307 -19.79 15.51 20.92
N ASP A 308 -19.60 15.24 22.21
CA ASP A 308 -19.45 16.28 23.24
C ASP A 308 -18.22 17.17 23.03
N SER A 309 -17.06 16.58 22.68
CA SER A 309 -15.85 17.32 22.28
C SER A 309 -16.09 18.40 21.20
N VAL A 310 -17.07 18.19 20.30
CA VAL A 310 -17.45 19.17 19.28
C VAL A 310 -18.38 20.25 19.84
N LYS A 311 -19.27 19.91 20.80
CA LYS A 311 -20.12 20.88 21.51
C LYS A 311 -19.29 21.83 22.36
N ASP A 312 -18.27 21.30 23.02
CA ASP A 312 -17.33 22.07 23.83
C ASP A 312 -16.48 22.98 22.93
N ALA A 313 -15.92 22.46 21.84
CA ALA A 313 -15.21 23.27 20.84
C ALA A 313 -16.10 24.33 20.15
N ILE A 314 -17.41 24.07 19.97
CA ILE A 314 -18.39 25.06 19.52
C ILE A 314 -18.58 26.15 20.58
N THR A 315 -18.70 25.77 21.85
CA THR A 315 -18.91 26.69 22.98
C THR A 315 -17.69 27.60 23.18
N ASP A 316 -16.48 27.06 23.10
CA ASP A 316 -15.25 27.84 23.20
C ASP A 316 -14.98 28.70 21.96
N GLN A 317 -15.36 28.25 20.77
CA GLN A 317 -15.32 29.12 19.58
C GLN A 317 -16.34 30.26 19.68
N ALA A 318 -17.54 30.01 20.22
CA ALA A 318 -18.56 31.04 20.46
C ALA A 318 -18.05 32.12 21.44
N ARG A 319 -17.49 31.69 22.58
CA ARG A 319 -16.81 32.55 23.57
C ARG A 319 -15.66 33.35 22.94
N ARG A 320 -14.77 32.69 22.19
CA ARG A 320 -13.57 33.30 21.60
C ARG A 320 -13.88 34.33 20.51
N ASP A 321 -14.92 34.09 19.72
CA ASP A 321 -15.32 34.96 18.62
C ASP A 321 -16.37 36.02 19.05
N ASN A 322 -16.79 36.03 20.33
CA ASN A 322 -17.95 36.79 20.82
C ASN A 322 -19.21 36.61 19.96
N SER A 323 -19.46 35.38 19.50
CA SER A 323 -20.55 35.02 18.59
C SER A 323 -21.59 34.12 19.25
N THR A 324 -22.79 34.00 18.66
CA THR A 324 -23.82 33.12 19.22
C THR A 324 -23.45 31.65 19.04
N ALA A 325 -23.90 30.80 19.97
CA ALA A 325 -23.72 29.35 19.85
C ALA A 325 -24.30 28.78 18.54
N GLY A 326 -25.36 29.39 17.99
CA GLY A 326 -25.92 29.04 16.70
C GLY A 326 -25.02 29.38 15.50
N GLU A 327 -24.21 30.42 15.59
CA GLU A 327 -23.22 30.78 14.56
C GLU A 327 -21.98 29.89 14.64
N ALA A 328 -21.48 29.62 15.85
CA ALA A 328 -20.42 28.64 16.08
C ALA A 328 -20.83 27.23 15.64
N TRP A 329 -22.09 26.82 15.86
CA TRP A 329 -22.64 25.57 15.33
C TRP A 329 -22.73 25.58 13.80
N LYS A 330 -23.21 26.67 13.17
CA LYS A 330 -23.20 26.80 11.69
C LYS A 330 -21.79 26.69 11.12
N LYS A 331 -20.79 27.27 11.79
CA LYS A 331 -19.36 27.20 11.46
C LYS A 331 -18.83 25.76 11.56
N ALA A 332 -19.17 25.05 12.64
CA ALA A 332 -18.84 23.63 12.82
C ALA A 332 -19.50 22.71 11.78
N HIS A 333 -20.80 22.90 11.52
CA HIS A 333 -21.53 22.17 10.47
C HIS A 333 -20.93 22.45 9.08
N GLY A 334 -20.55 23.71 8.82
CA GLY A 334 -19.82 24.09 7.62
C GLY A 334 -18.51 23.32 7.45
N TYR A 335 -17.70 23.21 8.51
CA TYR A 335 -16.46 22.42 8.49
C TYR A 335 -16.74 20.92 8.33
N ALA A 336 -17.68 20.34 9.07
CA ALA A 336 -18.03 18.93 9.00
C ALA A 336 -18.52 18.55 7.59
N TYR A 337 -19.33 19.40 6.97
CA TYR A 337 -19.80 19.21 5.59
C TYR A 337 -18.70 19.46 4.55
N GLU A 338 -17.83 20.46 4.74
CA GLU A 338 -16.64 20.69 3.90
C GLU A 338 -15.71 19.48 3.89
N ILE A 339 -15.50 18.85 5.04
CA ILE A 339 -14.68 17.65 5.18
C ILE A 339 -15.37 16.47 4.51
N ALA A 340 -16.57 16.09 4.97
CA ALA A 340 -17.13 14.76 4.75
C ALA A 340 -17.27 14.32 3.27
N ALA A 341 -16.93 13.05 3.03
CA ALA A 341 -17.17 12.33 1.77
C ALA A 341 -18.67 12.05 1.53
N ASP A 342 -19.02 11.69 0.30
CA ASP A 342 -20.39 11.39 -0.15
C ASP A 342 -20.44 10.06 -0.93
N TYR A 343 -19.74 9.06 -0.42
CA TYR A 343 -19.38 7.82 -1.13
C TYR A 343 -20.58 7.16 -1.84
N SER A 344 -20.38 6.75 -3.09
CA SER A 344 -21.44 6.25 -3.96
C SER A 344 -20.93 5.12 -4.86
N HIS A 345 -21.31 3.87 -4.54
CA HIS A 345 -20.92 2.67 -5.30
C HIS A 345 -21.11 2.76 -6.83
N PRO A 346 -22.18 3.36 -7.39
CA PRO A 346 -22.30 3.54 -8.84
C PRO A 346 -21.24 4.45 -9.43
N VAL A 347 -20.88 5.53 -8.72
CA VAL A 347 -19.88 6.49 -9.19
C VAL A 347 -18.51 5.85 -9.15
N VAL A 348 -18.19 5.09 -8.09
CA VAL A 348 -16.98 4.25 -8.02
C VAL A 348 -16.92 3.26 -9.20
N ARG A 349 -18.02 2.56 -9.52
CA ARG A 349 -18.07 1.60 -10.63
C ARG A 349 -17.92 2.27 -12.01
N SER A 350 -18.60 3.39 -12.22
CA SER A 350 -18.48 4.17 -13.47
C SER A 350 -17.08 4.75 -13.63
N ALA A 351 -16.49 5.27 -12.54
CA ALA A 351 -15.11 5.73 -12.53
C ALA A 351 -14.13 4.60 -12.83
N SER A 352 -14.30 3.39 -12.26
CA SER A 352 -13.42 2.27 -12.59
C SER A 352 -13.51 1.87 -14.07
N PHE A 353 -14.70 1.88 -14.66
CA PHE A 353 -14.86 1.57 -16.08
C PHE A 353 -14.22 2.64 -16.98
N LEU A 354 -14.30 3.92 -16.62
CA LEU A 354 -13.62 5.01 -17.32
C LEU A 354 -12.10 4.98 -17.15
N LEU A 355 -11.60 4.48 -16.01
CA LEU A 355 -10.18 4.38 -15.71
C LEU A 355 -9.50 3.14 -16.32
N THR A 356 -10.20 2.02 -16.54
CA THR A 356 -9.59 0.82 -17.15
C THR A 356 -8.92 1.11 -18.51
N PRO A 357 -9.54 1.84 -19.47
CA PRO A 357 -8.86 2.26 -20.69
C PRO A 357 -7.66 3.18 -20.45
N VAL A 358 -7.73 4.10 -19.48
CA VAL A 358 -6.64 5.03 -19.15
C VAL A 358 -5.39 4.26 -18.73
N TRP A 359 -5.51 3.34 -17.78
CA TRP A 359 -4.38 2.51 -17.33
C TRP A 359 -3.86 1.58 -18.43
N ASN A 360 -4.75 0.85 -19.11
CA ASN A 360 -4.34 -0.15 -20.09
C ASN A 360 -3.77 0.46 -21.39
N ARG A 361 -4.20 1.67 -21.78
CA ARG A 361 -3.81 2.29 -23.07
C ARG A 361 -2.66 3.29 -22.97
N ILE A 362 -2.47 3.92 -21.80
CA ILE A 362 -1.36 4.86 -21.52
C ILE A 362 -0.18 4.11 -20.88
N TYR A 363 -0.47 3.31 -19.86
CA TYR A 363 0.52 2.66 -18.98
C TYR A 363 0.60 1.13 -19.14
N ARG A 364 0.18 0.59 -20.29
CA ARG A 364 0.21 -0.86 -20.61
C ARG A 364 -0.43 -1.80 -19.56
N GLY A 365 -1.18 -1.26 -18.59
CA GLY A 365 -1.79 -1.99 -17.47
C GLY A 365 -1.37 -1.46 -16.09
N VAL A 366 -1.62 -2.25 -15.05
CA VAL A 366 -1.08 -2.03 -13.69
C VAL A 366 -0.61 -3.37 -13.15
N LEU A 367 0.70 -3.51 -12.92
CA LEU A 367 1.27 -4.66 -12.23
C LEU A 367 1.06 -4.51 -10.72
N VAL A 368 0.80 -5.63 -10.03
CA VAL A 368 0.41 -5.61 -8.61
C VAL A 368 1.03 -6.79 -7.88
N HIS A 369 1.93 -6.52 -6.92
CA HIS A 369 2.66 -7.54 -6.18
C HIS A 369 2.31 -7.53 -4.68
N HIS A 370 2.40 -8.70 -4.05
CA HIS A 370 2.17 -8.94 -2.62
C HIS A 370 0.76 -8.61 -2.08
N LEU A 371 -0.21 -8.29 -2.95
CA LEU A 371 -1.61 -8.04 -2.57
C LEU A 371 -2.23 -9.20 -1.76
N ASP A 372 -1.84 -10.44 -2.04
CA ASP A 372 -2.41 -11.61 -1.36
C ASP A 372 -1.87 -11.76 0.07
N LYS A 373 -0.67 -11.24 0.39
CA LYS A 373 -0.21 -11.07 1.79
C LYS A 373 -1.12 -10.08 2.55
N LEU A 374 -1.58 -8.99 1.91
CA LEU A 374 -2.59 -8.10 2.50
C LEU A 374 -3.93 -8.81 2.69
N LYS A 375 -4.42 -9.58 1.69
CA LYS A 375 -5.71 -10.31 1.81
C LYS A 375 -5.73 -11.31 2.97
N GLN A 376 -4.58 -11.85 3.38
CA GLN A 376 -4.44 -12.74 4.53
C GLN A 376 -4.55 -12.01 5.87
N VAL A 377 -3.97 -10.80 5.99
CA VAL A 377 -3.88 -10.05 7.27
C VAL A 377 -5.03 -9.06 7.45
N ALA A 378 -5.58 -8.47 6.38
CA ALA A 378 -6.69 -7.52 6.44
C ALA A 378 -7.98 -8.00 7.15
N PRO A 379 -8.40 -9.29 7.10
CA PRO A 379 -9.55 -9.77 7.84
C PRO A 379 -9.43 -9.47 9.34
N GLY A 380 -10.50 -8.99 9.95
CA GLY A 380 -10.52 -8.56 11.36
C GLY A 380 -9.95 -7.16 11.60
N HIS A 381 -9.06 -6.63 10.77
CA HIS A 381 -8.39 -5.34 10.98
C HIS A 381 -9.08 -4.16 10.28
N GLU A 382 -8.82 -2.93 10.76
CA GLU A 382 -9.17 -1.68 10.09
C GLU A 382 -7.97 -1.19 9.27
N VAL A 383 -8.08 -1.21 7.94
CA VAL A 383 -6.92 -1.02 7.04
C VAL A 383 -6.74 0.46 6.69
N ILE A 384 -5.57 0.98 7.03
CA ILE A 384 -5.14 2.35 6.76
C ILE A 384 -4.05 2.29 5.68
N TYR A 385 -4.44 2.54 4.44
CA TYR A 385 -3.51 2.56 3.31
C TYR A 385 -2.65 3.82 3.38
N VAL A 386 -1.34 3.62 3.35
CA VAL A 386 -0.34 4.69 3.44
C VAL A 386 0.62 4.59 2.25
N PRO A 387 0.17 5.02 1.05
CA PRO A 387 1.00 5.07 -0.15
C PRO A 387 2.03 6.19 -0.14
N CYS A 388 3.13 6.00 -0.88
CA CYS A 388 3.99 7.11 -1.33
C CYS A 388 3.27 8.00 -2.35
N HIS A 389 3.66 9.26 -2.46
CA HIS A 389 3.01 10.23 -3.35
C HIS A 389 3.95 10.72 -4.47
N ARG A 390 3.65 10.34 -5.71
CA ARG A 390 4.45 10.61 -6.91
C ARG A 390 3.68 11.26 -8.05
N SER A 391 2.37 11.03 -8.17
CA SER A 391 1.51 11.62 -9.22
C SER A 391 0.14 12.04 -8.70
N HIS A 392 -0.53 12.94 -9.40
CA HIS A 392 -1.97 13.22 -9.25
C HIS A 392 -2.83 12.02 -9.70
N MET A 393 -2.24 11.04 -10.38
CA MET A 393 -2.90 9.77 -10.71
C MET A 393 -2.99 8.80 -9.51
N ASP A 394 -2.16 8.95 -8.48
CA ASP A 394 -2.12 8.07 -7.29
C ASP A 394 -3.49 7.96 -6.61
N TYR A 395 -4.15 9.11 -6.39
CA TYR A 395 -5.48 9.24 -5.78
C TYR A 395 -6.58 8.41 -6.48
N LEU A 396 -6.36 8.04 -7.74
CA LEU A 396 -7.27 7.24 -8.53
C LEU A 396 -6.78 5.79 -8.67
N LEU A 397 -5.45 5.58 -8.64
CA LEU A 397 -4.80 4.29 -8.84
C LEU A 397 -5.16 3.27 -7.76
N LEU A 398 -4.94 3.59 -6.48
CA LEU A 398 -5.11 2.60 -5.41
C LEU A 398 -6.60 2.23 -5.25
N SER A 399 -7.48 3.23 -5.25
CA SER A 399 -8.93 3.00 -5.21
C SER A 399 -9.46 2.23 -6.46
N TYR A 400 -8.91 2.46 -7.65
CA TYR A 400 -9.20 1.67 -8.85
C TYR A 400 -8.73 0.21 -8.72
N LEU A 401 -7.50 0.00 -8.26
CA LEU A 401 -6.88 -1.31 -8.07
C LEU A 401 -7.66 -2.13 -7.05
N LEU A 402 -7.96 -1.55 -5.89
CA LEU A 402 -8.73 -2.23 -4.84
C LEU A 402 -10.11 -2.62 -5.37
N TYR A 403 -10.84 -1.71 -6.03
CA TYR A 403 -12.16 -2.00 -6.61
C TYR A 403 -12.12 -3.13 -7.64
N THR A 404 -11.15 -3.10 -8.56
CA THR A 404 -11.01 -4.12 -9.62
C THR A 404 -10.51 -5.47 -9.11
N ARG A 405 -9.95 -5.54 -7.90
CA ARG A 405 -9.59 -6.76 -7.18
C ARG A 405 -10.64 -7.19 -6.13
N GLY A 406 -11.85 -6.62 -6.21
CA GLY A 406 -13.00 -6.98 -5.35
C GLY A 406 -12.99 -6.35 -3.94
N ILE A 407 -11.94 -5.60 -3.59
CA ILE A 407 -11.76 -4.94 -2.29
C ILE A 407 -12.51 -3.60 -2.29
N VAL A 408 -13.00 -3.19 -1.12
CA VAL A 408 -13.72 -1.92 -0.95
C VAL A 408 -12.73 -0.75 -1.01
N PRO A 409 -12.94 0.25 -1.89
CA PRO A 409 -12.11 1.45 -1.91
C PRO A 409 -12.19 2.23 -0.59
N PRO A 410 -11.06 2.79 -0.13
CA PRO A 410 -10.97 3.52 1.12
C PRO A 410 -11.58 4.92 1.05
N HIS A 411 -11.78 5.54 2.22
CA HIS A 411 -12.01 6.97 2.34
C HIS A 411 -10.67 7.72 2.19
N ILE A 412 -10.55 8.55 1.17
CA ILE A 412 -9.27 9.16 0.76
C ILE A 412 -9.12 10.56 1.38
N VAL A 413 -8.00 10.85 2.03
CA VAL A 413 -7.65 12.23 2.43
C VAL A 413 -7.22 13.02 1.20
N ALA A 414 -8.04 14.00 0.80
CA ALA A 414 -7.75 14.91 -0.31
C ALA A 414 -7.46 16.32 0.18
N GLY A 415 -6.50 17.01 -0.44
CA GLY A 415 -6.29 18.44 -0.21
C GLY A 415 -7.46 19.27 -0.77
N ILE A 416 -7.92 20.29 -0.03
CA ILE A 416 -9.05 21.15 -0.44
C ILE A 416 -8.84 21.83 -1.81
N ASN A 417 -7.59 22.00 -2.25
CA ASN A 417 -7.25 22.48 -3.61
C ASN A 417 -7.68 21.55 -4.75
N LEU A 418 -8.12 20.31 -4.46
CA LEU A 418 -8.68 19.37 -5.43
C LEU A 418 -10.22 19.41 -5.48
N ASN A 419 -10.88 20.18 -4.61
CA ASN A 419 -12.34 20.32 -4.53
C ASN A 419 -12.91 21.26 -5.61
N LEU A 420 -12.51 21.05 -6.86
CA LEU A 420 -12.95 21.84 -8.02
C LEU A 420 -14.42 21.55 -8.38
N PRO A 421 -15.12 22.45 -9.10
CA PRO A 421 -16.43 22.17 -9.66
C PRO A 421 -16.45 20.87 -10.49
N VAL A 422 -17.53 20.10 -10.34
CA VAL A 422 -17.73 18.73 -10.88
C VAL A 422 -16.76 17.69 -10.31
N ILE A 423 -15.44 17.88 -10.45
CA ILE A 423 -14.41 16.91 -10.04
C ILE A 423 -14.41 16.68 -8.52
N GLY A 424 -14.54 17.73 -7.70
CA GLY A 424 -14.68 17.58 -6.25
C GLY A 424 -15.91 16.76 -5.86
N THR A 425 -17.04 16.92 -6.57
CA THR A 425 -18.24 16.10 -6.37
C THR A 425 -18.01 14.65 -6.77
N LEU A 426 -17.29 14.39 -7.87
CA LEU A 426 -16.93 13.05 -8.31
C LEU A 426 -16.01 12.36 -7.30
N LEU A 427 -14.97 13.06 -6.82
CA LEU A 427 -14.04 12.57 -5.80
C LEU A 427 -14.73 12.28 -4.47
N ARG A 428 -15.62 13.18 -3.98
CA ARG A 428 -16.44 12.93 -2.78
C ARG A 428 -17.29 11.67 -2.92
N LYS A 429 -17.84 11.43 -4.11
CA LYS A 429 -18.61 10.22 -4.44
C LYS A 429 -17.74 8.98 -4.67
N GLY A 430 -16.45 9.15 -4.94
CA GLY A 430 -15.43 8.09 -4.90
C GLY A 430 -15.01 7.69 -3.48
N GLY A 431 -15.18 8.57 -2.49
CA GLY A 431 -14.77 8.35 -1.09
C GLY A 431 -13.87 9.45 -0.51
N ALA A 432 -13.48 10.46 -1.29
CA ALA A 432 -12.58 11.50 -0.83
C ALA A 432 -13.24 12.45 0.17
N PHE A 433 -12.55 12.69 1.29
CA PHE A 433 -12.86 13.74 2.27
C PHE A 433 -11.75 14.79 2.29
N PHE A 434 -12.12 16.06 2.48
CA PHE A 434 -11.27 17.17 2.10
C PHE A 434 -10.70 17.93 3.30
N ILE A 435 -9.37 18.05 3.35
CA ILE A 435 -8.65 18.73 4.42
C ILE A 435 -7.99 20.03 3.96
N ARG A 436 -7.93 21.02 4.87
CA ARG A 436 -7.23 22.29 4.66
C ARG A 436 -5.72 22.12 4.79
N ARG A 437 -4.94 22.84 3.97
CA ARG A 437 -3.45 22.77 3.98
C ARG A 437 -2.85 23.19 5.33
N SER A 438 -3.47 24.13 6.03
CA SER A 438 -3.19 24.39 7.45
C SER A 438 -4.41 24.04 8.28
N ILE A 439 -4.19 23.20 9.29
CA ILE A 439 -5.12 22.89 10.38
C ILE A 439 -4.83 23.81 11.58
N ARG A 440 -3.57 24.27 11.72
CA ARG A 440 -3.12 25.21 12.76
C ARG A 440 -3.87 26.55 12.63
N GLY A 441 -4.36 27.04 13.76
CA GLY A 441 -5.10 28.31 13.87
C GLY A 441 -6.60 28.17 14.15
N SER A 442 -7.21 26.99 13.97
CA SER A 442 -8.60 26.74 14.34
C SER A 442 -8.75 25.47 15.17
N ALA A 443 -9.05 25.65 16.47
CA ALA A 443 -9.37 24.54 17.37
C ALA A 443 -10.63 23.80 16.89
N LEU A 444 -11.71 24.53 16.60
CA LEU A 444 -12.97 23.94 16.13
C LEU A 444 -12.80 23.08 14.86
N TYR A 445 -12.05 23.56 13.85
CA TYR A 445 -11.77 22.74 12.66
C TYR A 445 -10.93 21.49 13.00
N SER A 446 -9.95 21.62 13.89
CA SER A 446 -9.11 20.51 14.35
C SER A 446 -9.92 19.42 15.04
N THR A 447 -10.84 19.80 15.93
CA THR A 447 -11.72 18.87 16.66
C THR A 447 -12.72 18.21 15.71
N VAL A 448 -13.40 18.97 14.86
CA VAL A 448 -14.37 18.44 13.88
C VAL A 448 -13.70 17.44 12.92
N LEU A 449 -12.47 17.72 12.47
CA LEU A 449 -11.71 16.79 11.62
C LEU A 449 -11.28 15.52 12.40
N SER A 450 -10.79 15.69 13.62
CA SER A 450 -10.38 14.56 14.47
C SER A 450 -11.55 13.62 14.78
N GLU A 451 -12.73 14.18 15.06
CA GLU A 451 -13.96 13.39 15.28
C GLU A 451 -14.48 12.73 14.01
N TYR A 452 -14.39 13.40 12.85
CA TYR A 452 -14.74 12.78 11.58
C TYR A 452 -13.85 11.56 11.29
N VAL A 453 -12.53 11.68 11.49
CA VAL A 453 -11.59 10.55 11.41
C VAL A 453 -11.93 9.47 12.43
N ALA A 454 -12.26 9.85 13.68
CA ALA A 454 -12.65 8.90 14.71
C ALA A 454 -13.91 8.10 14.35
N LYS A 455 -14.93 8.73 13.75
CA LYS A 455 -16.14 8.01 13.29
C LYS A 455 -15.90 7.17 12.02
N LEU A 456 -14.85 7.44 11.24
CA LEU A 456 -14.42 6.57 10.14
C LEU A 456 -13.68 5.33 10.67
N VAL A 457 -12.72 5.52 11.58
CA VAL A 457 -12.00 4.43 12.25
C VAL A 457 -13.00 3.53 12.99
N SER A 458 -13.72 4.03 14.01
CA SER A 458 -14.67 3.22 14.78
C SER A 458 -15.90 2.71 13.99
N GLY A 459 -16.09 3.17 12.76
CA GLY A 459 -17.06 2.64 11.80
C GLY A 459 -16.57 1.40 11.04
N GLY A 460 -15.29 1.03 11.17
CA GLY A 460 -14.64 -0.03 10.42
C GLY A 460 -14.39 0.29 8.95
N TYR A 461 -14.31 1.58 8.59
CA TYR A 461 -14.04 2.04 7.23
C TYR A 461 -12.53 2.08 6.96
N SER A 462 -12.08 1.51 5.84
CA SER A 462 -10.70 1.69 5.38
C SER A 462 -10.44 3.16 5.02
N ILE A 463 -9.24 3.65 5.28
CA ILE A 463 -8.81 5.04 5.02
C ILE A 463 -7.54 5.01 4.16
N GLU A 464 -7.34 6.01 3.31
CA GLU A 464 -6.14 6.20 2.49
C GLU A 464 -5.56 7.60 2.71
N TYR A 465 -4.27 7.70 3.04
CA TYR A 465 -3.57 8.99 3.07
C TYR A 465 -2.06 8.90 2.80
N PHE A 466 -1.57 9.89 2.05
CA PHE A 466 -0.17 10.11 1.77
C PHE A 466 0.51 10.75 3.00
N VAL A 467 1.28 9.97 3.76
CA VAL A 467 1.93 10.43 5.00
C VAL A 467 2.94 11.56 4.74
N GLU A 468 3.50 11.62 3.53
CA GLU A 468 4.36 12.72 3.03
C GLU A 468 3.68 14.11 3.03
N GLY A 469 2.34 14.15 2.94
CA GLY A 469 1.56 15.40 2.87
C GLY A 469 1.60 16.12 1.50
N GLY A 470 2.31 15.59 0.51
CA GLY A 470 2.36 16.14 -0.86
C GLY A 470 3.23 15.29 -1.80
N ARG A 471 3.08 15.48 -3.12
CA ARG A 471 3.86 14.76 -4.15
C ARG A 471 5.35 15.06 -4.03
N SER A 472 6.20 14.04 -4.09
CA SER A 472 7.63 14.21 -4.29
C SER A 472 7.95 14.75 -5.69
N ARG A 473 8.92 15.67 -5.76
CA ARG A 473 9.45 16.28 -6.99
C ARG A 473 10.76 15.66 -7.46
N THR A 474 11.44 14.95 -6.56
CA THR A 474 12.77 14.39 -6.77
C THR A 474 12.77 12.86 -6.78
N GLY A 475 11.60 12.22 -6.68
CA GLY A 475 11.43 10.74 -6.63
C GLY A 475 11.64 10.13 -5.22
N ARG A 476 12.42 10.82 -4.39
CA ARG A 476 12.69 10.49 -2.98
C ARG A 476 11.43 10.62 -2.13
N LEU A 477 11.27 9.75 -1.14
CA LEU A 477 10.22 9.92 -0.12
C LEU A 477 10.49 11.18 0.72
N LEU A 478 9.44 11.95 1.01
CA LEU A 478 9.52 13.13 1.85
C LEU A 478 9.43 12.77 3.35
N PRO A 479 10.02 13.58 4.26
CA PRO A 479 9.85 13.41 5.71
C PRO A 479 8.36 13.39 6.09
N PRO A 480 7.88 12.38 6.84
CA PRO A 480 6.46 12.17 7.07
C PRO A 480 5.80 13.29 7.90
N LYS A 481 4.48 13.34 7.85
CA LYS A 481 3.62 14.30 8.58
C LYS A 481 2.71 13.54 9.52
N GLY A 482 3.15 13.35 10.77
CA GLY A 482 2.46 12.57 11.81
C GLY A 482 1.03 13.04 12.17
N GLY A 483 0.49 14.11 11.60
CA GLY A 483 -0.85 14.62 11.90
C GLY A 483 -1.97 13.62 11.64
N MET A 484 -2.04 13.03 10.44
CA MET A 484 -3.06 12.01 10.14
C MET A 484 -2.83 10.71 10.92
N VAL A 485 -1.57 10.31 11.09
CA VAL A 485 -1.17 9.13 11.88
C VAL A 485 -1.63 9.31 13.34
N SER A 486 -1.36 10.46 13.95
CA SER A 486 -1.82 10.81 15.30
C SER A 486 -3.34 10.80 15.41
N MET A 487 -4.07 11.36 14.44
CA MET A 487 -5.55 11.29 14.43
C MET A 487 -6.05 9.85 14.38
N THR A 488 -5.45 8.98 13.57
CA THR A 488 -5.79 7.55 13.51
C THR A 488 -5.45 6.81 14.81
N VAL A 489 -4.28 7.04 15.39
CA VAL A 489 -3.86 6.39 16.65
C VAL A 489 -4.74 6.85 17.82
N ARG A 490 -5.03 8.16 17.94
CA ARG A 490 -5.97 8.67 18.97
C ARG A 490 -7.40 8.16 18.77
N ALA A 491 -7.85 7.99 17.54
CA ALA A 491 -9.16 7.39 17.25
C ALA A 491 -9.26 5.95 17.74
N PHE A 492 -8.21 5.14 17.54
CA PHE A 492 -8.12 3.79 18.08
C PHE A 492 -8.05 3.79 19.61
N LEU A 493 -7.19 4.60 20.22
CA LEU A 493 -7.00 4.65 21.68
C LEU A 493 -8.27 5.08 22.44
N ARG A 494 -9.14 5.91 21.84
CA ARG A 494 -10.45 6.27 22.43
C ARG A 494 -11.51 5.16 22.32
N GLN A 495 -11.35 4.22 21.40
CA GLN A 495 -12.29 3.11 21.21
C GLN A 495 -11.57 1.87 20.63
N PRO A 496 -10.76 1.14 21.44
CA PRO A 496 -9.93 0.02 20.98
C PRO A 496 -10.74 -1.27 20.74
N THR A 497 -11.80 -1.18 19.93
CA THR A 497 -12.75 -2.28 19.67
C THR A 497 -12.39 -3.16 18.48
N ARG A 498 -11.44 -2.72 17.63
CA ARG A 498 -10.96 -3.46 16.46
C ARG A 498 -9.50 -3.04 16.15
N PRO A 499 -8.56 -3.96 15.95
CA PRO A 499 -7.16 -3.60 15.68
C PRO A 499 -6.98 -2.83 14.37
N VAL A 500 -6.13 -1.82 14.38
CA VAL A 500 -5.77 -1.02 13.20
C VAL A 500 -4.52 -1.60 12.53
N LEU A 501 -4.55 -1.68 11.20
CA LEU A 501 -3.46 -2.18 10.36
C LEU A 501 -3.07 -1.11 9.34
N PHE A 502 -1.86 -0.58 9.48
CA PHE A 502 -1.30 0.31 8.48
C PHE A 502 -0.71 -0.53 7.34
N GLN A 503 -1.08 -0.20 6.09
CA GLN A 503 -0.60 -0.89 4.90
C GLN A 503 0.24 0.09 4.04
N PRO A 504 1.58 0.04 4.16
CA PRO A 504 2.52 0.68 3.26
C PRO A 504 2.29 0.24 1.80
N VAL A 505 2.27 1.19 0.87
CA VAL A 505 2.12 0.91 -0.57
C VAL A 505 3.16 1.70 -1.36
N TYR A 506 3.99 0.99 -2.12
CA TYR A 506 4.89 1.61 -3.10
C TYR A 506 4.18 1.70 -4.46
N ILE A 507 4.34 2.84 -5.13
CA ILE A 507 3.83 3.10 -6.47
C ILE A 507 5.01 3.45 -7.38
N GLY A 508 5.28 2.59 -8.37
CA GLY A 508 6.28 2.79 -9.41
C GLY A 508 5.64 3.29 -10.71
N TYR A 509 6.28 4.28 -11.33
CA TYR A 509 5.98 4.76 -12.68
C TYR A 509 7.24 4.65 -13.54
N GLU A 510 7.09 4.31 -14.82
CA GLU A 510 8.16 4.40 -15.82
C GLU A 510 8.22 5.79 -16.50
N LYS A 511 7.09 6.49 -16.58
CA LYS A 511 6.99 7.85 -17.12
C LYS A 511 5.88 8.63 -16.39
N LEU A 512 6.08 9.93 -16.14
CA LEU A 512 5.12 10.77 -15.42
C LEU A 512 4.41 11.76 -16.36
N MET A 513 3.09 11.91 -16.20
CA MET A 513 2.32 12.92 -16.94
C MET A 513 2.69 14.35 -16.52
N GLU A 514 3.08 14.55 -15.26
CA GLU A 514 3.45 15.86 -14.71
C GLU A 514 4.92 16.24 -14.88
N GLY A 515 5.73 15.42 -15.56
CA GLY A 515 7.18 15.61 -15.67
C GLY A 515 7.58 17.02 -16.10
N ASN A 516 6.92 17.59 -17.11
CA ASN A 516 7.21 18.95 -17.58
C ASN A 516 6.90 20.03 -16.52
N SER A 517 5.92 19.81 -15.62
CA SER A 517 5.68 20.73 -14.49
C SER A 517 6.69 20.55 -13.37
N TYR A 518 7.28 19.36 -13.21
CA TYR A 518 8.38 19.14 -12.26
C TYR A 518 9.66 19.80 -12.78
N LEU A 519 9.94 19.71 -14.08
CA LEU A 519 11.00 20.49 -14.73
C LEU A 519 10.80 22.00 -14.50
N ASP A 520 9.61 22.53 -14.77
CA ASP A 520 9.28 23.95 -14.52
C ASP A 520 9.49 24.35 -13.04
N GLU A 521 8.96 23.59 -12.07
CA GLU A 521 9.13 23.87 -10.63
C GLU A 521 10.60 23.77 -10.18
N LEU A 522 11.36 22.79 -10.67
CA LEU A 522 12.77 22.55 -10.28
C LEU A 522 13.75 23.52 -10.96
N SER A 523 13.37 24.07 -12.12
CA SER A 523 14.06 25.19 -12.79
C SER A 523 13.77 26.55 -12.12
N GLY A 524 13.10 26.55 -10.96
CA GLY A 524 12.78 27.76 -10.20
C GLY A 524 11.66 28.63 -10.77
N LYS A 525 10.92 28.15 -11.79
CA LYS A 525 9.77 28.91 -12.32
C LYS A 525 8.64 28.92 -11.27
N PRO A 526 7.88 30.02 -11.15
CA PRO A 526 6.84 30.13 -10.13
C PRO A 526 5.80 29.03 -10.28
N LYS A 527 5.54 28.32 -9.17
CA LYS A 527 4.67 27.15 -9.11
C LYS A 527 3.26 27.45 -9.63
N LYS A 528 2.96 26.99 -10.83
CA LYS A 528 1.61 27.01 -11.39
C LYS A 528 0.73 25.99 -10.65
N GLY A 529 -0.55 26.33 -10.47
CA GLY A 529 -1.52 25.39 -9.90
C GLY A 529 -1.93 24.35 -10.94
N GLU A 530 -1.20 23.23 -11.01
CA GLU A 530 -1.62 22.07 -11.81
C GLU A 530 -3.05 21.66 -11.44
N SER A 531 -3.92 21.57 -12.43
CA SER A 531 -5.31 21.17 -12.25
C SER A 531 -5.53 19.75 -12.76
N ILE A 532 -6.28 18.93 -12.00
CA ILE A 532 -6.74 17.62 -12.46
C ILE A 532 -7.50 17.73 -13.80
N TRP A 533 -8.19 18.85 -14.06
CA TRP A 533 -8.82 19.12 -15.35
C TRP A 533 -7.83 19.20 -16.53
N GLN A 534 -6.59 19.66 -16.31
CA GLN A 534 -5.57 19.71 -17.37
C GLN A 534 -5.01 18.31 -17.67
N LEU A 535 -4.82 17.48 -16.63
CA LEU A 535 -4.41 16.08 -16.80
C LEU A 535 -5.50 15.25 -17.49
N LEU A 536 -6.76 15.36 -17.04
CA LEU A 536 -7.90 14.69 -17.66
C LEU A 536 -8.18 15.21 -19.08
N GLY A 537 -8.08 16.52 -19.32
CA GLY A 537 -8.17 17.12 -20.66
C GLY A 537 -7.01 16.74 -21.58
N GLY A 538 -5.86 16.35 -21.02
CA GLY A 538 -4.72 15.81 -21.75
C GLY A 538 -4.89 14.36 -22.22
N ILE A 539 -5.80 13.59 -21.60
CA ILE A 539 -5.98 12.15 -21.89
C ILE A 539 -6.14 11.84 -23.39
N PRO A 540 -6.95 12.56 -24.21
CA PRO A 540 -7.06 12.28 -25.65
C PRO A 540 -5.75 12.42 -26.44
N LYS A 541 -4.82 13.26 -25.98
CA LYS A 541 -3.47 13.40 -26.55
C LYS A 541 -2.54 12.32 -26.00
N VAL A 542 -2.60 12.06 -24.69
CA VAL A 542 -1.75 11.09 -23.98
C VAL A 542 -2.10 9.64 -24.32
N LEU A 543 -3.34 9.31 -24.70
CA LEU A 543 -3.77 7.99 -25.21
C LEU A 543 -3.08 7.59 -26.53
N ARG A 544 -2.36 8.50 -27.20
CA ARG A 544 -1.51 8.21 -28.36
C ARG A 544 -0.03 7.99 -27.99
N SER A 545 0.33 8.18 -26.73
CA SER A 545 1.70 8.10 -26.23
C SER A 545 1.90 6.89 -25.31
N ASN A 546 3.08 6.29 -25.40
CA ASN A 546 3.52 5.18 -24.55
C ASN A 546 4.16 5.75 -23.28
N TYR A 547 3.60 5.45 -22.10
CA TYR A 547 4.14 5.87 -20.79
C TYR A 547 4.76 4.70 -20.01
N GLY A 548 5.03 3.58 -20.68
CA GLY A 548 5.60 2.40 -20.05
C GLY A 548 4.56 1.67 -19.18
N GLN A 549 4.94 1.30 -17.96
CA GLN A 549 4.12 0.59 -16.97
C GLN A 549 3.95 1.35 -15.64
N VAL A 550 2.93 0.93 -14.89
CA VAL A 550 2.71 1.29 -13.48
C VAL A 550 2.73 0.03 -12.63
N VAL A 551 3.46 0.07 -11.51
CA VAL A 551 3.62 -1.04 -10.57
C VAL A 551 3.15 -0.64 -9.18
N VAL A 552 2.37 -1.48 -8.51
CA VAL A 552 1.90 -1.25 -7.14
C VAL A 552 2.27 -2.43 -6.24
N ASN A 553 3.15 -2.17 -5.29
CA ASN A 553 3.66 -3.18 -4.37
C ASN A 553 3.12 -2.93 -2.95
N PHE A 554 2.49 -3.95 -2.37
CA PHE A 554 2.03 -3.92 -0.99
C PHE A 554 3.19 -4.27 -0.05
N GLY A 555 3.67 -3.28 0.72
CA GLY A 555 4.75 -3.44 1.69
C GLY A 555 4.36 -4.27 2.91
N GLU A 556 5.30 -4.42 3.84
CA GLU A 556 5.02 -5.15 5.08
C GLU A 556 4.01 -4.36 5.93
N PRO A 557 2.81 -4.90 6.23
CA PRO A 557 1.83 -4.22 7.05
C PRO A 557 2.36 -4.03 8.48
N ILE A 558 1.91 -2.97 9.12
CA ILE A 558 2.29 -2.60 10.49
C ILE A 558 1.03 -2.65 11.33
N LYS A 559 0.96 -3.60 12.27
CA LYS A 559 -0.15 -3.65 13.22
C LYS A 559 0.07 -2.59 14.31
N LEU A 560 -0.99 -1.88 14.70
CA LEU A 560 -0.87 -0.80 15.68
C LEU A 560 -0.63 -1.30 17.11
N ASP A 561 -1.17 -2.47 17.45
CA ASP A 561 -0.93 -3.16 18.73
C ASP A 561 0.55 -3.49 18.94
N GLU A 562 1.25 -4.03 17.94
CA GLU A 562 2.72 -4.25 18.00
C GLU A 562 3.50 -2.97 18.35
N VAL A 563 3.11 -1.84 17.76
CA VAL A 563 3.78 -0.54 17.98
C VAL A 563 3.44 0.02 19.37
N LEU A 564 2.20 -0.15 19.83
CA LEU A 564 1.80 0.27 21.17
C LEU A 564 2.46 -0.61 22.25
N VAL A 565 2.60 -1.92 22.07
CA VAL A 565 3.38 -2.77 22.99
C VAL A 565 4.84 -2.33 23.08
N ALA A 566 5.45 -1.91 21.97
CA ALA A 566 6.85 -1.48 21.94
C ALA A 566 7.10 -0.07 22.52
N HIS A 567 6.13 0.84 22.42
CA HIS A 567 6.30 2.25 22.81
C HIS A 567 5.43 2.73 23.98
N ALA A 568 4.45 1.94 24.41
CA ALA A 568 3.50 2.24 25.48
C ALA A 568 3.32 1.02 26.43
N PRO A 569 4.41 0.49 27.02
CA PRO A 569 4.38 -0.74 27.81
C PRO A 569 3.45 -0.66 29.04
N ASP A 570 3.24 0.53 29.58
CA ASP A 570 2.37 0.78 30.74
C ASP A 570 0.88 0.91 30.39
N TRP A 571 0.50 0.84 29.10
CA TRP A 571 -0.90 0.98 28.68
C TRP A 571 -1.65 -0.35 28.79
N ASP A 572 -2.65 -0.40 29.67
CA ASP A 572 -3.44 -1.61 29.98
C ASP A 572 -4.52 -1.99 28.95
N GLY A 573 -4.47 -1.40 27.76
CA GLY A 573 -5.42 -1.65 26.66
C GLY A 573 -6.79 -0.98 26.82
N LYS A 574 -7.05 -0.22 27.89
CA LYS A 574 -8.34 0.48 28.06
C LYS A 574 -8.46 1.72 27.17
N ALA A 575 -9.70 2.13 26.93
CA ALA A 575 -10.00 3.35 26.22
C ALA A 575 -9.49 4.59 26.98
N LEU A 576 -8.72 5.44 26.32
CA LEU A 576 -8.20 6.70 26.85
C LEU A 576 -9.22 7.84 26.70
N GLY A 577 -9.15 8.83 27.59
CA GLY A 577 -10.01 10.00 27.59
C GLY A 577 -9.80 10.95 26.40
N ASP A 578 -10.83 11.75 26.07
CA ASP A 578 -10.81 12.68 24.92
C ASP A 578 -9.69 13.72 24.99
N ASP A 579 -9.40 14.23 26.19
CA ASP A 579 -8.31 15.18 26.47
C ASP A 579 -6.97 14.52 26.78
N GLU A 580 -6.98 13.21 27.02
CA GLU A 580 -5.82 12.45 27.46
C GLU A 580 -4.76 12.36 26.37
N LYS A 581 -3.51 12.64 26.77
CA LYS A 581 -2.33 12.76 25.90
C LYS A 581 -1.13 12.16 26.64
N PRO A 582 -0.97 10.82 26.65
CA PRO A 582 0.17 10.17 27.28
C PRO A 582 1.49 10.64 26.68
N ALA A 583 2.54 10.75 27.50
CA ALA A 583 3.84 11.24 27.05
C ALA A 583 4.47 10.39 25.93
N TRP A 584 4.17 9.08 25.90
CA TRP A 584 4.63 8.16 24.86
C TRP A 584 3.96 8.35 23.48
N LEU A 585 2.83 9.06 23.40
CA LEU A 585 2.00 9.11 22.19
C LEU A 585 2.70 9.74 20.98
N SER A 586 3.55 10.75 21.19
CA SER A 586 4.37 11.34 20.12
C SER A 586 5.40 10.33 19.60
N GLY A 587 6.17 9.72 20.50
CA GLY A 587 7.18 8.72 20.14
C GLY A 587 6.60 7.53 19.37
N ALA A 588 5.45 7.00 19.81
CA ALA A 588 4.74 5.93 19.11
C ALA A 588 4.26 6.35 17.70
N VAL A 589 3.77 7.59 17.55
CA VAL A 589 3.31 8.14 16.26
C VAL A 589 4.49 8.39 15.30
N ASP A 590 5.60 8.92 15.80
CA ASP A 590 6.78 9.22 14.98
C ASP A 590 7.51 7.93 14.56
N ALA A 591 7.64 6.95 15.47
CA ALA A 591 8.17 5.62 15.14
C ALA A 591 7.29 4.87 14.11
N LEU A 592 5.97 4.95 14.25
CA LEU A 592 5.02 4.43 13.25
C LEU A 592 5.16 5.13 11.90
N ALA A 593 5.25 6.46 11.89
CA ALA A 593 5.42 7.25 10.67
C ALA A 593 6.76 6.96 9.96
N GLN A 594 7.83 6.69 10.71
CA GLN A 594 9.11 6.22 10.17
C GLN A 594 9.02 4.78 9.64
N ARG A 595 8.46 3.84 10.40
CA ARG A 595 8.28 2.42 9.99
C ARG A 595 7.43 2.32 8.71
N ILE A 596 6.47 3.23 8.49
CA ILE A 596 5.72 3.33 7.24
C ILE A 596 6.66 3.65 6.05
N GLN A 597 7.47 4.72 6.12
CA GLN A 597 8.37 5.09 5.01
C GLN A 597 9.43 4.01 4.74
N VAL A 598 9.96 3.39 5.80
CA VAL A 598 10.87 2.22 5.69
C VAL A 598 10.17 1.08 4.94
N ASN A 599 8.95 0.72 5.31
CA ASN A 599 8.22 -0.39 4.69
C ASN A 599 7.70 -0.07 3.27
N VAL A 600 7.53 1.21 2.91
CA VAL A 600 7.35 1.65 1.52
C VAL A 600 8.64 1.40 0.73
N ASN A 601 9.81 1.83 1.23
CA ASN A 601 11.08 1.62 0.53
C ASN A 601 11.50 0.14 0.45
N ARG A 602 11.12 -0.70 1.42
CA ARG A 602 11.25 -2.17 1.34
C ARG A 602 10.40 -2.81 0.25
N ALA A 603 9.33 -2.13 -0.18
CA ALA A 603 8.42 -2.59 -1.23
C ALA A 603 8.78 -2.03 -2.63
N ALA A 604 9.96 -1.41 -2.80
CA ALA A 604 10.30 -0.74 -4.05
C ALA A 604 10.35 -1.69 -5.26
N ASP A 605 9.83 -1.22 -6.38
CA ASP A 605 10.02 -1.81 -7.70
C ASP A 605 11.17 -1.13 -8.45
N VAL A 606 12.01 -1.95 -9.09
CA VAL A 606 13.10 -1.55 -9.98
C VAL A 606 12.74 -1.88 -11.43
N ASN A 607 12.15 -0.90 -12.10
CA ASN A 607 11.76 -0.98 -13.51
C ASN A 607 12.95 -0.67 -14.47
N PRO A 608 12.81 -0.90 -15.79
CA PRO A 608 13.85 -0.63 -16.79
C PRO A 608 14.41 0.80 -16.72
N ILE A 609 13.55 1.79 -16.47
CA ILE A 609 13.91 3.21 -16.47
C ILE A 609 14.72 3.56 -15.22
N ASN A 610 14.48 2.89 -14.08
CA ASN A 610 15.32 3.02 -12.90
C ASN A 610 16.77 2.54 -13.17
N LEU A 611 16.94 1.43 -13.89
CA LEU A 611 18.26 0.88 -14.23
C LEU A 611 19.00 1.75 -15.25
N LEU A 612 18.30 2.23 -16.28
CA LEU A 612 18.84 3.22 -17.22
C LEU A 612 19.23 4.53 -16.52
N ALA A 613 18.45 4.97 -15.53
CA ALA A 613 18.76 6.16 -14.74
C ALA A 613 20.02 6.02 -13.89
N LEU A 614 20.24 4.86 -13.28
CA LEU A 614 21.45 4.57 -12.51
C LEU A 614 22.70 4.55 -13.41
N ALA A 615 22.61 3.90 -14.58
CA ALA A 615 23.74 3.77 -15.49
C ALA A 615 24.10 5.09 -16.19
N LEU A 616 23.14 5.74 -16.85
CA LEU A 616 23.42 6.89 -17.72
C LEU A 616 23.74 8.16 -16.94
N LEU A 617 23.07 8.42 -15.80
CA LEU A 617 23.36 9.63 -15.02
C LEU A 617 24.74 9.63 -14.34
N SER A 618 25.43 8.49 -14.31
CA SER A 618 26.82 8.44 -13.84
C SER A 618 27.87 8.86 -14.87
N THR A 619 27.48 9.15 -16.12
CA THR A 619 28.41 9.60 -17.17
C THR A 619 28.25 11.10 -17.48
N PRO A 620 29.33 11.83 -17.85
CA PRO A 620 29.30 13.30 -17.97
C PRO A 620 28.40 13.87 -19.08
N LYS A 621 28.00 13.05 -20.06
CA LYS A 621 27.09 13.44 -21.15
C LYS A 621 25.74 12.71 -21.10
N HIS A 622 25.48 11.96 -20.02
CA HIS A 622 24.34 11.06 -19.88
C HIS A 622 24.18 10.11 -21.07
N ALA A 623 25.35 9.60 -21.51
CA ALA A 623 25.58 8.81 -22.70
C ALA A 623 26.56 7.68 -22.41
N MET A 624 26.37 6.51 -23.01
CA MET A 624 27.17 5.31 -22.77
C MET A 624 27.18 4.45 -24.05
N GLY A 625 28.26 3.72 -24.31
CA GLY A 625 28.29 2.74 -25.41
C GLY A 625 27.31 1.60 -25.12
N GLU A 626 26.73 0.98 -26.16
CA GLU A 626 25.73 -0.09 -25.95
C GLU A 626 26.29 -1.27 -25.13
N GLY A 627 27.52 -1.70 -25.40
CA GLY A 627 28.20 -2.76 -24.63
C GLY A 627 28.38 -2.41 -23.15
N ASP A 628 28.88 -1.20 -22.86
CA ASP A 628 29.04 -0.69 -21.49
C ASP A 628 27.69 -0.62 -20.76
N LEU A 629 26.63 -0.19 -21.45
CA LEU A 629 25.29 -0.04 -20.89
C LEU A 629 24.67 -1.40 -20.60
N LEU A 630 24.81 -2.37 -21.51
CA LEU A 630 24.42 -3.77 -21.28
C LEU A 630 25.14 -4.35 -20.04
N ALA A 631 26.46 -4.15 -19.94
CA ALA A 631 27.27 -4.64 -18.82
C ALA A 631 26.91 -3.96 -17.49
N GLN A 632 26.71 -2.64 -17.48
CA GLN A 632 26.34 -1.88 -16.28
C GLN A 632 24.93 -2.23 -15.79
N ILE A 633 23.97 -2.46 -16.70
CA ILE A 633 22.62 -2.94 -16.35
C ILE A 633 22.69 -4.38 -15.83
N ALA A 634 23.48 -5.26 -16.46
CA ALA A 634 23.67 -6.64 -16.01
C ALA A 634 24.23 -6.68 -14.57
N LEU A 635 25.34 -5.98 -14.31
CA LEU A 635 25.93 -5.85 -12.98
C LEU A 635 24.94 -5.27 -11.96
N SER A 636 24.18 -4.24 -12.34
CA SER A 636 23.14 -3.65 -11.47
C SER A 636 22.03 -4.64 -11.11
N LYS A 637 21.66 -5.54 -12.04
CA LYS A 637 20.72 -6.64 -11.76
C LYS A 637 21.33 -7.76 -10.92
N THR A 638 22.58 -8.14 -11.15
CA THR A 638 23.33 -9.10 -10.31
C THR A 638 23.37 -8.60 -8.85
N LEU A 639 23.76 -7.34 -8.63
CA LEU A 639 23.81 -6.75 -7.30
C LEU A 639 22.45 -6.76 -6.59
N LEU A 640 21.34 -6.53 -7.31
CA LEU A 640 19.99 -6.58 -6.73
C LEU A 640 19.51 -8.01 -6.40
N ALA A 641 19.94 -9.01 -7.17
CA ALA A 641 19.60 -10.41 -6.95
C ALA A 641 20.41 -11.03 -5.79
N GLU A 642 21.71 -10.76 -5.74
CA GLU A 642 22.66 -11.30 -4.77
C GLU A 642 22.61 -10.59 -3.42
N LEU A 643 22.27 -9.30 -3.42
CA LEU A 643 22.18 -8.45 -2.21
C LEU A 643 20.75 -7.90 -2.06
N PRO A 644 19.71 -8.75 -1.94
CA PRO A 644 18.32 -8.30 -1.89
C PRO A 644 18.08 -7.33 -0.72
N TYR A 645 17.20 -6.35 -0.93
CA TYR A 645 16.88 -5.32 0.06
C TYR A 645 15.74 -5.75 1.01
N SER A 646 14.71 -6.40 0.45
CA SER A 646 13.64 -7.10 1.17
C SER A 646 13.03 -8.16 0.27
N ASP A 647 12.33 -9.12 0.88
CA ASP A 647 11.41 -10.09 0.24
C ASP A 647 10.24 -9.47 -0.57
N ARG A 648 10.08 -8.13 -0.52
CA ARG A 648 9.04 -7.34 -1.21
C ARG A 648 9.60 -6.35 -2.23
N THR A 649 10.91 -6.38 -2.47
CA THR A 649 11.54 -5.60 -3.55
C THR A 649 11.35 -6.37 -4.86
N THR A 650 10.82 -5.72 -5.89
CA THR A 650 10.66 -6.32 -7.23
C THR A 650 11.67 -5.73 -8.20
N VAL A 651 12.10 -6.53 -9.19
CA VAL A 651 13.03 -6.12 -10.23
C VAL A 651 12.47 -6.58 -11.57
N THR A 652 12.54 -5.73 -12.60
CA THR A 652 12.03 -6.06 -13.93
C THR A 652 12.62 -7.37 -14.46
N PRO A 653 11.80 -8.29 -15.03
CA PRO A 653 12.30 -9.53 -15.60
C PRO A 653 13.10 -9.31 -16.90
N HIS A 654 12.97 -8.14 -17.54
CA HIS A 654 13.62 -7.82 -18.81
C HIS A 654 15.14 -8.03 -18.77
N THR A 655 15.70 -8.59 -19.84
CA THR A 655 17.16 -8.66 -20.05
C THR A 655 17.74 -7.25 -20.26
N PRO A 656 19.06 -7.04 -20.11
CA PRO A 656 19.69 -5.75 -20.38
C PRO A 656 19.35 -5.17 -21.77
N ALA A 657 19.31 -6.00 -22.82
CA ALA A 657 18.92 -5.58 -24.16
C ALA A 657 17.43 -5.18 -24.25
N GLN A 658 16.54 -5.92 -23.59
CA GLN A 658 15.11 -5.55 -23.49
C GLN A 658 14.88 -4.27 -22.69
N ILE A 659 15.74 -3.96 -21.72
CA ILE A 659 15.71 -2.71 -20.95
C ILE A 659 16.08 -1.52 -21.85
N ILE A 660 17.13 -1.64 -22.67
CA ILE A 660 17.53 -0.61 -23.64
C ILE A 660 16.41 -0.40 -24.68
N ALA A 661 15.95 -1.47 -25.34
CA ALA A 661 14.91 -1.40 -26.37
C ALA A 661 13.57 -0.82 -25.83
N HIS A 662 13.20 -1.11 -24.58
CA HIS A 662 12.04 -0.50 -23.93
C HIS A 662 12.26 0.99 -23.62
N GLY A 663 13.47 1.40 -23.24
CA GLY A 663 13.86 2.79 -23.09
C GLY A 663 13.79 3.60 -24.39
N GLU A 664 14.08 2.96 -25.52
CA GLU A 664 13.89 3.52 -26.87
C GLU A 664 12.38 3.60 -27.23
N ASP A 665 11.61 2.52 -27.03
CA ASP A 665 10.15 2.43 -27.31
C ASP A 665 9.27 3.41 -26.51
N ILE A 666 9.61 3.70 -25.24
CA ILE A 666 8.90 4.74 -24.47
C ILE A 666 9.45 6.15 -24.72
N GLY A 667 10.49 6.32 -25.54
CA GLY A 667 11.13 7.60 -25.84
C GLY A 667 11.78 8.23 -24.59
N VAL A 668 12.65 7.49 -23.92
CA VAL A 668 13.58 7.98 -22.88
C VAL A 668 15.02 7.97 -23.39
N LEU A 669 15.40 6.96 -24.18
CA LEU A 669 16.71 6.86 -24.83
C LEU A 669 16.67 7.39 -26.27
N THR A 670 17.82 7.89 -26.73
CA THR A 670 18.12 8.13 -28.14
C THR A 670 19.40 7.39 -28.50
N ARG A 671 19.35 6.58 -29.55
CA ARG A 671 20.51 5.89 -30.13
C ARG A 671 21.17 6.77 -31.19
N THR A 672 22.49 6.93 -31.10
CA THR A 672 23.32 7.51 -32.16
C THR A 672 24.16 6.39 -32.76
N ALA A 673 23.85 6.01 -33.99
CA ALA A 673 24.58 4.97 -34.71
C ALA A 673 26.00 5.46 -35.05
N HIS A 674 27.02 4.62 -34.84
CA HIS A 674 28.41 5.00 -35.04
C HIS A 674 29.30 3.81 -35.46
N PRO A 675 30.26 3.97 -36.40
CA PRO A 675 31.04 2.85 -36.95
C PRO A 675 31.89 2.05 -35.95
N LEU A 676 32.14 2.59 -34.76
CA LEU A 676 32.88 1.92 -33.67
C LEU A 676 31.96 1.40 -32.55
N GLY A 677 30.66 1.25 -32.81
CA GLY A 677 29.64 0.84 -31.84
C GLY A 677 28.73 2.00 -31.43
N ASP A 678 27.45 1.68 -31.25
CA ASP A 678 26.39 2.66 -30.99
C ASP A 678 26.48 3.31 -29.61
N VAL A 679 26.11 4.59 -29.54
CA VAL A 679 26.05 5.36 -28.30
C VAL A 679 24.58 5.65 -27.94
N LEU A 680 24.17 5.20 -26.76
CA LEU A 680 22.84 5.43 -26.19
C LEU A 680 22.93 6.62 -25.24
N LEU A 681 22.07 7.63 -25.43
CA LEU A 681 22.06 8.85 -24.62
C LEU A 681 20.66 9.34 -24.24
N VAL A 682 20.60 10.23 -23.25
CA VAL A 682 19.38 10.91 -22.79
C VAL A 682 19.55 12.42 -23.01
N ALA A 683 18.68 13.00 -23.85
CA ALA A 683 18.84 14.37 -24.34
C ALA A 683 18.18 15.44 -23.45
N GLY A 684 18.93 16.50 -23.11
CA GLY A 684 18.43 17.72 -22.47
C GLY A 684 17.65 17.47 -21.18
N ASP A 685 16.51 18.15 -21.03
CA ASP A 685 15.65 18.11 -19.84
C ASP A 685 15.21 16.69 -19.42
N GLN A 686 15.22 15.71 -20.32
CA GLN A 686 14.92 14.32 -19.95
C GLN A 686 15.94 13.75 -18.96
N ALA A 687 17.19 14.21 -18.95
CA ALA A 687 18.18 13.78 -17.96
C ALA A 687 17.87 14.31 -16.55
N VAL A 688 17.30 15.51 -16.45
CA VAL A 688 16.82 16.07 -15.17
C VAL A 688 15.59 15.31 -14.68
N LEU A 689 14.70 14.87 -15.57
CA LEU A 689 13.62 13.93 -15.21
C LEU A 689 14.16 12.55 -14.82
N LEU A 690 15.26 12.10 -15.44
CA LEU A 690 15.82 10.79 -15.16
C LEU A 690 16.37 10.70 -13.72
N SER A 691 16.78 11.82 -13.09
CA SER A 691 17.22 11.81 -11.68
C SER A 691 16.08 11.44 -10.72
N TYR A 692 14.83 11.74 -11.08
CA TYR A 692 13.63 11.27 -10.37
C TYR A 692 13.59 9.73 -10.34
N PHE A 693 13.78 9.09 -11.49
CA PHE A 693 13.72 7.64 -11.61
C PHE A 693 14.92 6.95 -10.97
N ARG A 694 16.12 7.57 -10.97
CA ARG A 694 17.26 7.14 -10.14
C ARG A 694 16.91 7.14 -8.65
N ASN A 695 16.36 8.25 -8.17
CA ASN A 695 16.02 8.44 -6.76
C ASN A 695 14.89 7.55 -6.24
N ASN A 696 14.07 6.97 -7.13
CA ASN A 696 13.06 5.98 -6.76
C ASN A 696 13.67 4.67 -6.23
N VAL A 697 14.96 4.40 -6.48
CA VAL A 697 15.65 3.12 -6.16
C VAL A 697 17.04 3.29 -5.52
N VAL A 698 17.56 4.51 -5.41
CA VAL A 698 18.92 4.79 -4.92
C VAL A 698 19.21 4.21 -3.51
N HIS A 699 18.17 4.08 -2.68
CA HIS A 699 18.25 3.49 -1.35
C HIS A 699 18.70 2.02 -1.38
N LEU A 700 18.34 1.26 -2.43
CA LEU A 700 18.69 -0.14 -2.61
C LEU A 700 20.21 -0.34 -2.79
N PHE A 701 20.86 0.61 -3.46
CA PHE A 701 22.28 0.61 -3.83
C PHE A 701 23.19 1.29 -2.80
N THR A 702 22.69 1.60 -1.60
CA THR A 702 23.45 2.36 -0.59
C THR A 702 24.77 1.72 -0.18
N ALA A 703 24.77 0.41 0.09
CA ALA A 703 25.99 -0.34 0.42
C ALA A 703 26.99 -0.38 -0.75
N THR A 704 26.51 -0.66 -1.97
CA THR A 704 27.34 -0.73 -3.18
C THR A 704 27.95 0.62 -3.55
N SER A 705 27.17 1.71 -3.45
CA SER A 705 27.64 3.06 -3.73
C SER A 705 28.59 3.60 -2.65
N TRP A 706 28.40 3.22 -1.38
CA TRP A 706 29.34 3.54 -0.30
C TRP A 706 30.73 2.98 -0.61
N ILE A 707 30.83 1.66 -0.84
CA ILE A 707 32.10 0.98 -1.13
C ILE A 707 32.73 1.56 -2.40
N ALA A 708 31.92 1.74 -3.45
CA ALA A 708 32.39 2.34 -4.70
C ALA A 708 32.98 3.75 -4.50
N CYS A 709 32.35 4.62 -3.71
CA CYS A 709 32.89 5.95 -3.38
C CYS A 709 34.25 5.87 -2.66
N CYS A 710 34.45 4.92 -1.74
CA CYS A 710 35.75 4.72 -1.10
C CYS A 710 36.88 4.44 -2.12
N PHE A 711 36.59 3.75 -3.22
CA PHE A 711 37.57 3.42 -4.26
C PHE A 711 37.58 4.35 -5.49
N GLN A 712 36.66 5.34 -5.57
CA GLN A 712 36.74 6.38 -6.60
C GLN A 712 38.05 7.18 -6.47
N ASN A 713 38.37 7.64 -5.27
CA ASN A 713 39.53 8.50 -4.99
C ASN A 713 40.75 7.75 -4.42
N ASN A 714 40.57 6.60 -3.76
CA ASN A 714 41.66 5.79 -3.22
C ASN A 714 41.85 4.54 -4.09
N ARG A 715 43.10 4.14 -4.39
CA ARG A 715 43.37 2.87 -5.10
C ARG A 715 43.35 1.66 -4.15
N ARG A 716 43.75 1.84 -2.89
CA ARG A 716 43.83 0.81 -1.85
C ARG A 716 43.24 1.34 -0.53
N MET A 717 42.60 0.47 0.25
CA MET A 717 42.04 0.79 1.56
C MET A 717 41.91 -0.49 2.41
N ALA A 718 42.24 -0.44 3.70
CA ALA A 718 41.99 -1.56 4.60
C ALA A 718 40.47 -1.76 4.80
N GLN A 719 39.99 -3.00 4.77
CA GLN A 719 38.57 -3.33 4.86
C GLN A 719 37.92 -2.72 6.10
N ASP A 720 38.55 -2.83 7.27
CA ASP A 720 38.06 -2.26 8.54
C ASP A 720 37.86 -0.74 8.47
N SER A 721 38.59 -0.03 7.61
CA SER A 721 38.38 1.42 7.42
C SER A 721 37.18 1.72 6.51
N VAL A 722 36.88 0.85 5.52
CA VAL A 722 35.64 0.93 4.73
C VAL A 722 34.42 0.65 5.61
N LEU A 723 34.52 -0.35 6.51
CA LEU A 723 33.45 -0.74 7.44
C LEU A 723 33.24 0.31 8.54
N ARG A 724 34.30 0.77 9.20
CA ARG A 724 34.25 1.80 10.27
C ARG A 724 33.65 3.11 9.76
N LEU A 725 34.14 3.63 8.63
CA LEU A 725 33.60 4.85 8.04
C LEU A 725 32.16 4.65 7.54
N GLY A 726 31.83 3.46 7.03
CA GLY A 726 30.47 3.09 6.63
C GLY A 726 29.49 3.15 7.81
N ARG A 727 29.87 2.61 8.97
CA ARG A 727 29.14 2.75 10.23
C ARG A 727 28.96 4.23 10.62
N SER A 728 30.05 5.01 10.64
CA SER A 728 30.00 6.44 11.00
C SER A 728 29.14 7.32 10.08
N VAL A 729 28.92 6.91 8.82
CA VAL A 729 28.10 7.64 7.84
C VAL A 729 26.66 7.11 7.76
N TYR A 730 26.42 5.85 8.19
CA TYR A 730 25.12 5.20 8.04
C TYR A 730 23.93 5.95 8.68
N PRO A 731 24.00 6.50 9.91
CA PRO A 731 22.86 7.20 10.52
C PRO A 731 22.30 8.37 9.70
N PHE A 732 23.14 9.01 8.88
CA PHE A 732 22.72 10.09 7.97
C PHE A 732 22.02 9.55 6.74
N LEU A 733 22.58 8.50 6.11
CA LEU A 733 21.95 7.81 4.98
C LEU A 733 20.63 7.13 5.40
N GLN A 734 20.57 6.54 6.59
CA GLN A 734 19.38 5.93 7.16
C GLN A 734 18.25 6.95 7.35
N ALA A 735 18.57 8.15 7.85
CA ALA A 735 17.61 9.24 8.02
C ALA A 735 17.18 9.90 6.69
N GLU A 736 18.10 10.02 5.71
CA GLU A 736 17.80 10.61 4.40
C GLU A 736 17.02 9.67 3.46
N LEU A 737 17.24 8.35 3.57
CA LEU A 737 16.74 7.34 2.62
C LEU A 737 15.82 6.28 3.25
N PHE A 738 15.44 6.42 4.53
CA PHE A 738 14.58 5.49 5.27
C PHE A 738 15.05 4.03 5.17
N LEU A 739 16.34 3.80 5.49
CA LEU A 739 16.97 2.48 5.41
C LEU A 739 16.53 1.59 6.59
N PRO A 740 16.29 0.27 6.37
CA PRO A 740 15.59 -0.59 7.33
C PRO A 740 16.51 -1.21 8.39
N TRP A 741 17.82 -1.13 8.21
CA TRP A 741 18.79 -1.90 9.00
C TRP A 741 19.25 -1.12 10.24
N SER A 742 19.63 -1.84 11.28
CA SER A 742 20.57 -1.36 12.31
C SER A 742 21.96 -1.08 11.72
N GLU A 743 22.81 -0.38 12.47
CA GLU A 743 24.22 -0.16 12.07
C GLU A 743 25.00 -1.47 11.91
N GLU A 744 24.71 -2.50 12.71
CA GLU A 744 25.36 -3.81 12.59
C GLU A 744 24.91 -4.55 11.35
N GLU A 745 23.60 -4.65 11.09
CA GLU A 745 23.07 -5.22 9.84
C GLU A 745 23.58 -4.49 8.60
N PHE A 746 23.81 -3.17 8.67
CA PHE A 746 24.45 -2.43 7.58
C PHE A 746 25.92 -2.80 7.40
N VAL A 747 26.71 -2.93 8.46
CA VAL A 747 28.10 -3.45 8.37
C VAL A 747 28.13 -4.87 7.80
N GLN A 748 27.23 -5.75 8.24
CA GLN A 748 27.06 -7.10 7.67
C GLN A 748 26.55 -7.10 6.22
N ARG A 749 25.92 -6.01 5.75
CA ARG A 749 25.61 -5.79 4.33
C ARG A 749 26.83 -5.28 3.56
N LEU A 750 27.66 -4.41 4.15
CA LEU A 750 28.91 -3.95 3.54
C LEU A 750 29.87 -5.12 3.29
N ILE A 751 30.07 -6.01 4.27
CA ILE A 751 30.94 -7.20 4.15
C ILE A 751 30.50 -8.05 2.93
N ARG A 752 29.24 -8.49 2.90
CA ARG A 752 28.69 -9.26 1.76
C ARG A 752 28.78 -8.52 0.42
N THR A 753 28.71 -7.19 0.43
CA THR A 753 28.85 -6.37 -0.78
C THR A 753 30.31 -6.33 -1.27
N ILE A 754 31.29 -6.32 -0.35
CA ILE A 754 32.71 -6.44 -0.68
C ILE A 754 32.99 -7.80 -1.32
N ASP A 755 32.43 -8.88 -0.77
CA ASP A 755 32.62 -10.23 -1.32
C ASP A 755 32.08 -10.36 -2.75
N VAL A 756 30.90 -9.80 -3.03
CA VAL A 756 30.39 -9.69 -4.41
C VAL A 756 31.29 -8.80 -5.26
N PHE A 757 31.74 -7.63 -4.77
CA PHE A 757 32.65 -6.76 -5.54
C PHE A 757 33.98 -7.43 -5.89
N VAL A 758 34.49 -8.33 -5.04
CA VAL A 758 35.69 -9.13 -5.34
C VAL A 758 35.38 -10.21 -6.38
N ARG A 759 34.25 -10.91 -6.26
CA ARG A 759 33.82 -11.93 -7.23
C ARG A 759 33.55 -11.36 -8.63
N GLU A 760 32.92 -10.20 -8.73
CA GLU A 760 32.66 -9.50 -9.99
C GLU A 760 33.89 -8.71 -10.53
N GLY A 761 35.08 -8.91 -9.94
CA GLY A 761 36.35 -8.31 -10.40
C GLY A 761 36.48 -6.80 -10.19
N LEU A 762 35.56 -6.16 -9.45
CA LEU A 762 35.59 -4.73 -9.17
C LEU A 762 36.66 -4.35 -8.13
N LEU A 763 36.99 -5.29 -7.23
CA LEU A 763 38.02 -5.17 -6.21
C LEU A 763 38.90 -6.43 -6.14
N GLU A 764 40.12 -6.28 -5.63
CA GLU A 764 41.06 -7.35 -5.31
C GLU A 764 41.39 -7.34 -3.80
N ARG A 765 41.65 -8.50 -3.20
CA ARG A 765 42.26 -8.62 -1.85
C ARG A 765 43.77 -8.77 -2.04
N VAL A 766 44.56 -7.86 -1.48
CA VAL A 766 46.01 -7.72 -1.77
C VAL A 766 46.91 -8.27 -0.66
N ASN A 767 46.40 -8.37 0.56
CA ASN A 767 47.09 -8.98 1.69
C ASN A 767 46.06 -9.62 2.62
N GLU A 768 46.27 -10.89 3.01
CA GLU A 768 45.26 -11.69 3.72
C GLU A 768 45.53 -11.84 5.23
N GLU A 769 46.79 -11.69 5.67
CA GLU A 769 47.20 -12.06 7.04
C GLU A 769 46.69 -11.10 8.14
N GLU A 770 46.43 -9.83 7.82
CA GLU A 770 45.87 -8.84 8.76
C GLU A 770 44.73 -8.02 8.13
N GLY A 771 43.49 -8.48 8.31
CA GLY A 771 42.29 -7.65 8.12
C GLY A 771 41.95 -7.21 6.68
N GLY A 772 42.66 -7.68 5.66
CA GLY A 772 42.32 -7.48 4.25
C GLY A 772 42.58 -6.06 3.72
N VAL A 773 43.69 -5.88 2.98
CA VAL A 773 43.85 -4.69 2.14
C VAL A 773 43.07 -4.89 0.85
N LEU A 774 41.97 -4.17 0.70
CA LEU A 774 41.20 -4.10 -0.55
C LEU A 774 41.87 -3.10 -1.50
N ALA A 775 41.85 -3.42 -2.79
CA ALA A 775 42.25 -2.50 -3.84
C ALA A 775 41.33 -2.58 -5.05
N ARG A 776 41.44 -1.60 -5.95
CA ARG A 776 40.88 -1.66 -7.30
C ARG A 776 42.00 -1.70 -8.35
N ASN A 777 41.64 -2.15 -9.55
CA ASN A 777 42.52 -2.20 -10.71
C ASN A 777 43.26 -0.88 -10.96
N ALA A 778 44.50 -1.01 -11.42
CA ALA A 778 45.45 0.09 -11.54
C ALA A 778 45.14 1.04 -12.71
N GLY A 779 44.66 0.49 -13.83
CA GLY A 779 44.40 1.22 -15.07
C GLY A 779 42.99 1.81 -15.16
N GLN A 780 42.66 2.31 -16.35
CA GLN A 780 41.29 2.68 -16.72
C GLN A 780 40.61 1.46 -17.37
N THR A 781 40.39 0.40 -16.58
CA THR A 781 39.67 -0.79 -17.04
C THR A 781 38.17 -0.62 -16.85
N ASP A 782 37.38 -1.43 -17.56
CA ASP A 782 35.92 -1.35 -17.54
C ASP A 782 35.35 -1.59 -16.14
N GLU A 783 36.01 -2.40 -15.30
CA GLU A 783 35.66 -2.61 -13.88
C GLU A 783 35.77 -1.30 -13.10
N VAL A 784 36.80 -0.49 -13.36
CA VAL A 784 36.99 0.83 -12.72
C VAL A 784 35.95 1.83 -13.21
N PHE A 785 35.50 1.72 -14.47
CA PHE A 785 34.38 2.49 -15.00
C PHE A 785 33.05 2.09 -14.33
N ARG A 786 32.72 0.80 -14.31
CA ARG A 786 31.51 0.26 -13.66
C ARG A 786 31.47 0.55 -12.15
N LEU A 787 32.60 0.44 -11.46
CA LEU A 787 32.74 0.82 -10.05
C LEU A 787 32.52 2.33 -9.85
N ARG A 788 33.12 3.19 -10.69
CA ARG A 788 32.87 4.64 -10.65
C ARG A 788 31.40 4.97 -10.86
N ALA A 789 30.74 4.28 -11.80
CA ALA A 789 29.32 4.45 -12.12
C ALA A 789 28.42 4.17 -10.90
N ILE A 790 28.66 3.04 -10.22
CA ILE A 790 27.93 2.66 -8.98
C ILE A 790 28.08 3.73 -7.89
N GLY A 791 29.30 4.26 -7.68
CA GLY A 791 29.56 5.26 -6.64
C GLY A 791 28.84 6.59 -6.85
N HIS A 792 28.63 7.01 -8.11
CA HIS A 792 28.02 8.32 -8.41
C HIS A 792 26.63 8.51 -7.78
N SER A 793 25.89 7.42 -7.55
CA SER A 793 24.55 7.44 -6.98
C SER A 793 24.45 8.02 -5.55
N LEU A 794 25.53 7.96 -4.75
CA LEU A 794 25.58 8.63 -3.42
C LEU A 794 26.53 9.84 -3.37
N GLN A 795 27.35 10.08 -4.40
CA GLN A 795 28.34 11.16 -4.43
C GLN A 795 27.73 12.52 -4.03
N GLN A 796 26.59 12.88 -4.62
CA GLN A 796 25.86 14.13 -4.34
C GLN A 796 25.34 14.25 -2.88
N ALA A 797 25.16 13.14 -2.16
CA ALA A 797 24.80 13.19 -0.74
C ALA A 797 26.01 13.53 0.12
N PHE A 798 27.16 12.88 -0.12
CA PHE A 798 28.41 13.18 0.59
C PHE A 798 28.92 14.59 0.30
N GLU A 799 28.70 15.10 -0.91
CA GLU A 799 28.94 16.51 -1.26
C GLU A 799 28.07 17.46 -0.41
N ARG A 800 26.76 17.20 -0.24
CA ARG A 800 25.90 18.00 0.66
C ARG A 800 26.37 17.95 2.11
N TYR A 801 26.75 16.76 2.60
CA TYR A 801 27.24 16.58 3.97
C TYR A 801 28.52 17.37 4.21
N TYR A 802 29.46 17.30 3.27
CA TYR A 802 30.70 18.08 3.32
C TYR A 802 30.48 19.59 3.17
N ILE A 803 29.61 20.05 2.25
CA ILE A 803 29.21 21.47 2.17
C ILE A 803 28.68 21.95 3.54
N THR A 804 27.86 21.15 4.22
CA THR A 804 27.31 21.52 5.52
C THR A 804 28.39 21.66 6.58
N ILE A 805 29.32 20.71 6.66
CA ILE A 805 30.41 20.72 7.64
C ILE A 805 31.43 21.81 7.31
N SER A 806 31.82 21.98 6.04
CA SER A 806 32.71 23.06 5.59
C SER A 806 32.14 24.44 5.92
N VAL A 807 30.85 24.70 5.65
CA VAL A 807 30.23 25.99 5.99
C VAL A 807 30.14 26.17 7.51
N LEU A 808 29.77 25.13 8.28
CA LEU A 808 29.70 25.22 9.74
C LEU A 808 31.09 25.47 10.39
N VAL A 809 32.09 24.66 10.02
CA VAL A 809 33.46 24.77 10.55
C VAL A 809 34.12 26.09 10.15
N LYS A 810 34.00 26.52 8.88
CA LYS A 810 34.59 27.77 8.38
C LYS A 810 34.03 29.02 9.09
N ASN A 811 32.79 28.97 9.56
CA ASN A 811 32.16 30.06 10.29
C ASN A 811 32.40 30.04 11.80
N GLY A 812 32.95 28.94 12.35
CA GLY A 812 33.23 28.79 13.77
C GLY A 812 32.02 28.34 14.61
N SER A 813 32.34 27.77 15.77
CA SER A 813 31.39 27.27 16.77
C SER A 813 30.66 28.44 17.45
N GLY A 814 29.33 28.38 17.56
CA GLY A 814 28.50 29.46 18.13
C GLY A 814 28.11 30.58 17.14
N THR A 815 28.60 30.59 15.90
CA THR A 815 28.33 31.70 14.96
C THR A 815 26.98 31.61 14.26
N LEU A 816 26.58 30.42 13.78
CA LEU A 816 25.43 30.22 12.89
C LEU A 816 24.23 29.61 13.63
N SER A 817 23.01 30.11 13.39
CA SER A 817 21.80 29.36 13.72
C SER A 817 21.48 28.30 12.65
N THR A 818 20.63 27.32 12.98
CA THR A 818 20.17 26.28 12.03
C THR A 818 19.66 26.88 10.71
N GLY A 819 18.82 27.92 10.77
CA GLY A 819 18.25 28.57 9.58
C GLY A 819 19.27 29.37 8.77
N GLN A 820 20.31 29.90 9.41
CA GLN A 820 21.44 30.55 8.72
C GLN A 820 22.26 29.48 7.97
N LEU A 821 22.67 28.41 8.65
CA LEU A 821 23.44 27.32 8.06
C LEU A 821 22.72 26.67 6.87
N GLU A 822 21.44 26.30 7.01
CA GLU A 822 20.62 25.78 5.89
C GLU A 822 20.66 26.67 4.64
N SER A 823 20.64 27.99 4.84
CA SER A 823 20.56 28.97 3.76
C SER A 823 21.92 29.17 3.08
N LEU A 824 23.00 29.22 3.87
CA LEU A 824 24.38 29.29 3.35
C LEU A 824 24.76 28.02 2.58
N CYS A 825 24.37 26.84 3.07
CA CYS A 825 24.61 25.57 2.37
C CYS A 825 23.87 25.50 1.03
N GLN A 826 22.61 25.96 0.99
CA GLN A 826 21.83 26.02 -0.25
C GLN A 826 22.49 26.96 -1.28
N LEU A 827 22.95 28.15 -0.87
CA LEU A 827 23.64 29.10 -1.74
C LEU A 827 24.99 28.54 -2.24
N ALA A 828 25.75 27.86 -1.39
CA ALA A 828 27.00 27.19 -1.77
C ALA A 828 26.75 26.09 -2.82
N ALA A 829 25.74 25.24 -2.62
CA ALA A 829 25.37 24.18 -3.57
C ALA A 829 24.88 24.74 -4.92
N GLN A 830 24.07 25.81 -4.90
CA GLN A 830 23.66 26.51 -6.13
C GLN A 830 24.87 27.07 -6.88
N ARG A 831 25.79 27.74 -6.19
CA ARG A 831 27.01 28.31 -6.79
C ARG A 831 27.95 27.23 -7.34
N LEU A 832 28.06 26.06 -6.70
CA LEU A 832 28.82 24.91 -7.21
C LEU A 832 28.19 24.34 -8.49
N SER A 833 26.86 24.20 -8.53
CA SER A 833 26.13 23.73 -9.73
C SER A 833 26.20 24.71 -10.92
N LEU A 834 26.52 25.98 -10.68
CA LEU A 834 26.77 26.96 -11.75
C LEU A 834 28.22 26.92 -12.27
N LEU A 835 29.13 26.23 -11.58
CA LEU A 835 30.58 26.28 -11.86
C LEU A 835 31.16 24.97 -12.42
N TYR A 836 30.60 23.80 -12.07
CA TYR A 836 31.26 22.51 -12.35
C TYR A 836 30.44 21.54 -13.23
N ALA A 837 29.13 21.42 -12.98
CA ALA A 837 28.21 20.62 -13.79
C ALA A 837 26.75 20.98 -13.43
N PRO A 838 25.77 20.78 -14.33
CA PRO A 838 24.36 20.80 -13.95
C PRO A 838 24.10 19.68 -12.91
N ALA A 839 23.93 20.07 -11.65
CA ALA A 839 23.66 19.12 -10.58
C ALA A 839 22.20 18.64 -10.63
N ALA A 840 21.95 17.44 -10.10
CA ALA A 840 20.58 16.96 -9.96
C ALA A 840 19.81 17.85 -8.96
N PRO A 841 18.50 18.13 -9.14
CA PRO A 841 17.81 19.18 -8.38
C PRO A 841 17.79 18.99 -6.86
N GLU A 842 17.92 17.76 -6.37
CA GLU A 842 18.12 17.45 -4.94
C GLU A 842 19.41 18.01 -4.33
N PHE A 843 20.40 18.40 -5.14
CA PHE A 843 21.70 18.89 -4.67
C PHE A 843 21.59 20.19 -3.85
N PHE A 844 20.65 21.06 -4.21
CA PHE A 844 20.36 22.33 -3.53
C PHE A 844 19.03 22.32 -2.76
N ASP A 845 18.51 21.14 -2.42
CA ASP A 845 17.28 20.99 -1.64
C ASP A 845 17.53 21.31 -0.14
N LYS A 846 16.98 22.44 0.30
CA LYS A 846 17.05 22.92 1.70
C LYS A 846 16.51 21.91 2.72
N THR A 847 15.59 21.03 2.33
CA THR A 847 15.03 20.01 3.23
C THR A 847 16.03 18.89 3.53
N LEU A 848 16.92 18.54 2.59
CA LEU A 848 17.99 17.56 2.82
C LEU A 848 19.07 18.14 3.73
N PHE A 849 19.48 19.40 3.51
CA PHE A 849 20.37 20.12 4.42
C PHE A 849 19.79 20.18 5.85
N ARG A 850 18.50 20.52 6.00
CA ARG A 850 17.82 20.50 7.31
C ARG A 850 17.84 19.11 7.95
N GLY A 851 17.55 18.05 7.19
CA GLY A 851 17.57 16.67 7.69
C GLY A 851 18.95 16.27 8.21
N PHE A 852 20.01 16.60 7.48
CA PHE A 852 21.39 16.35 7.91
C PHE A 852 21.77 17.15 9.17
N ILE A 853 21.44 18.45 9.24
CA ILE A 853 21.69 19.29 10.43
C ILE A 853 20.87 18.80 11.64
N GLN A 854 19.63 18.34 11.43
CA GLN A 854 18.86 17.70 12.50
C GLN A 854 19.54 16.41 12.97
N LYS A 855 20.04 15.57 12.05
CA LYS A 855 20.68 14.31 12.43
C LYS A 855 22.01 14.51 13.15
N LEU A 856 22.80 15.52 12.77
CA LEU A 856 23.98 15.95 13.54
C LEU A 856 23.62 16.33 15.00
N ARG A 857 22.43 16.93 15.22
CA ARG A 857 21.94 17.27 16.57
C ARG A 857 21.42 16.06 17.34
N GLU A 858 20.71 15.14 16.68
CA GLU A 858 20.27 13.87 17.29
C GLU A 858 21.44 13.00 17.75
N LEU A 859 22.57 13.04 17.04
CA LEU A 859 23.80 12.34 17.38
C LEU A 859 24.71 13.11 18.36
N GLY A 860 24.29 14.28 18.86
CA GLY A 860 25.06 15.12 19.78
C GLY A 860 26.29 15.82 19.18
N LEU A 861 26.60 15.59 17.89
CA LEU A 861 27.76 16.17 17.18
C LEU A 861 27.66 17.68 17.00
N VAL A 862 26.44 18.23 17.04
CA VAL A 862 26.16 19.67 17.07
C VAL A 862 25.09 19.94 18.11
N ARG A 863 25.30 20.92 18.98
CA ARG A 863 24.40 21.35 20.06
C ARG A 863 23.89 22.77 19.79
N LEU A 864 22.90 23.22 20.57
CA LEU A 864 22.49 24.62 20.60
C LEU A 864 23.02 25.29 21.86
N ASP A 865 23.46 26.54 21.75
CA ASP A 865 23.72 27.41 22.90
C ASP A 865 22.44 28.16 23.34
N GLU A 866 22.59 29.03 24.34
CA GLU A 866 21.53 29.90 24.87
C GLU A 866 20.96 30.86 23.82
N ASN A 867 21.75 31.21 22.78
CA ASN A 867 21.37 32.08 21.66
C ASN A 867 20.78 31.32 20.45
N ALA A 868 20.51 30.01 20.60
CA ALA A 868 20.07 29.11 19.53
C ALA A 868 21.03 29.04 18.32
N LYS A 869 22.32 29.21 18.57
CA LYS A 869 23.44 29.04 17.65
C LYS A 869 24.02 27.62 17.76
N LEU A 870 24.61 27.14 16.66
CA LEU A 870 25.16 25.81 16.54
C LEU A 870 26.58 25.76 17.12
N VAL A 871 26.74 25.00 18.21
CA VAL A 871 28.02 24.71 18.86
C VAL A 871 28.44 23.28 18.54
N PHE A 872 29.70 23.10 18.16
CA PHE A 872 30.32 21.81 17.88
C PHE A 872 31.72 21.74 18.50
N ASP A 873 32.21 20.51 18.68
CA ASP A 873 33.51 20.20 19.28
C ASP A 873 34.47 19.54 18.26
N LEU A 874 35.72 19.30 18.68
CA LEU A 874 36.80 18.68 17.89
C LEU A 874 36.43 17.40 17.08
N PRO A 875 35.51 16.50 17.50
CA PRO A 875 35.12 15.35 16.69
C PRO A 875 34.54 15.70 15.32
N LEU A 876 33.93 16.89 15.15
CA LEU A 876 33.41 17.33 13.86
C LEU A 876 34.54 17.64 12.86
N GLU A 877 35.69 18.14 13.34
CA GLU A 877 36.89 18.34 12.53
C GLU A 877 37.50 17.01 12.07
N ALA A 878 37.43 15.96 12.90
CA ALA A 878 37.85 14.62 12.50
C ALA A 878 37.01 14.10 11.33
N TRP A 879 35.69 14.30 11.37
CA TRP A 879 34.78 13.94 10.27
C TRP A 879 35.11 14.72 8.97
N ALA A 880 35.50 15.99 9.08
CA ALA A 880 35.98 16.79 7.95
C ALA A 880 37.32 16.30 7.36
N ARG A 881 38.17 15.62 8.16
CA ARG A 881 39.35 14.90 7.68
C ARG A 881 38.96 13.58 7.00
N ASP A 882 38.00 12.83 7.54
CA ASP A 882 37.58 11.54 6.96
C ASP A 882 36.81 11.70 5.64
N ALA A 883 36.10 12.82 5.44
CA ALA A 883 35.52 13.18 4.14
C ALA A 883 36.56 13.23 2.99
N ARG A 884 37.86 13.29 3.30
CA ARG A 884 38.96 13.24 2.31
C ARG A 884 39.11 11.88 1.62
N PHE A 885 38.58 10.80 2.20
CA PHE A 885 38.55 9.48 1.57
C PHE A 885 37.44 9.38 0.51
N ILE A 886 36.36 10.16 0.66
CA ILE A 886 35.15 10.07 -0.16
C ILE A 886 35.21 11.05 -1.35
N LEU A 887 35.47 12.33 -1.08
CA LEU A 887 35.40 13.40 -2.08
C LEU A 887 36.77 13.73 -2.68
N GLY A 888 36.83 13.99 -3.99
CA GLY A 888 38.08 14.31 -4.70
C GLY A 888 38.73 15.63 -4.25
N ARG A 889 40.06 15.72 -4.30
CA ARG A 889 40.84 16.88 -3.81
C ARG A 889 40.36 18.22 -4.40
N GLU A 890 40.14 18.25 -5.72
CA GLU A 890 39.69 19.45 -6.44
C GLU A 890 38.32 19.90 -5.95
N LEU A 891 37.36 18.97 -5.87
CA LEU A 891 36.01 19.22 -5.41
C LEU A 891 35.95 19.73 -3.97
N ARG A 892 36.77 19.17 -3.06
CA ARG A 892 36.88 19.66 -1.68
C ARG A 892 37.37 21.11 -1.64
N HIS A 893 38.46 21.41 -2.35
CA HIS A 893 39.00 22.76 -2.47
C HIS A 893 38.00 23.74 -3.12
N SER A 894 37.22 23.29 -4.11
CA SER A 894 36.14 24.06 -4.71
C SER A 894 35.01 24.35 -3.72
N ILE A 895 34.62 23.38 -2.89
CA ILE A 895 33.64 23.56 -1.81
C ILE A 895 34.18 24.53 -0.75
N GLU A 896 35.43 24.38 -0.31
CA GLU A 896 36.10 25.30 0.65
C GLU A 896 36.15 26.75 0.11
N LYS A 897 36.48 26.93 -1.16
CA LYS A 897 36.53 28.24 -1.85
C LYS A 897 35.15 28.86 -2.10
N VAL A 898 34.12 28.05 -2.32
CA VAL A 898 32.74 28.52 -2.57
C VAL A 898 31.95 28.72 -1.27
N SER A 899 32.31 28.01 -0.19
CA SER A 899 31.67 28.09 1.14
C SER A 899 31.67 29.51 1.67
N PRO A 900 30.49 30.16 1.83
CA PRO A 900 30.40 31.54 2.28
C PRO A 900 30.75 31.67 3.77
N GLU A 901 31.42 32.76 4.09
CA GLU A 901 31.47 33.30 5.45
C GLU A 901 30.21 34.12 5.71
N ALA A 902 29.69 34.06 6.92
CA ALA A 902 28.64 34.95 7.38
C ALA A 902 29.22 36.36 7.51
N VAL A 903 28.51 37.33 6.94
CA VAL A 903 28.78 38.75 7.15
C VAL A 903 28.73 39.00 8.65
N ARG A 904 29.86 39.39 9.25
CA ARG A 904 29.88 39.92 10.62
C ARG A 904 29.04 41.20 10.61
N PRO A 905 28.20 41.47 11.63
CA PRO A 905 27.65 42.81 11.79
C PRO A 905 28.82 43.80 11.92
N ASP A 906 28.78 44.91 11.19
CA ASP A 906 29.85 45.91 11.23
C ASP A 906 29.97 46.48 12.65
N GLU A 907 31.17 46.38 13.24
CA GLU A 907 31.46 46.95 14.58
C GLU A 907 31.58 48.49 14.52
N ASP A 908 31.77 49.06 13.32
CA ASP A 908 31.76 50.50 13.03
C ASP A 908 30.34 51.11 13.01
N GLY A 909 29.47 50.66 13.92
CA GLY A 909 28.21 51.31 14.27
C GLY A 909 28.42 52.60 15.05
N VAL A 910 29.22 53.53 14.52
CA VAL A 910 29.51 54.83 15.12
C VAL A 910 28.21 55.61 15.28
N ALA A 911 27.81 55.87 16.53
CA ALA A 911 26.66 56.69 16.83
C ALA A 911 26.89 58.13 16.35
N LEU A 912 26.06 58.54 15.39
CA LEU A 912 25.79 59.94 15.06
C LEU A 912 24.27 60.14 15.20
N GLU A 913 23.89 61.31 15.73
CA GLU A 913 22.58 61.61 16.34
C GLU A 913 21.42 61.77 15.35
#